data_AF-E4KN38-F1
#
_entry.id   AF-E4KN38-F1
#
_cell.length_a   1.000
_cell.length_b   1.000
_cell.length_c   1.000
_cell.angle_alpha   90.00
_cell.angle_beta   90.00
_cell.angle_gamma   90.00
#
_symmetry.space_group_name_H-M   'P 1'
#
loop_
_entity.id
_entity.type
_entity.pdbx_description
1 polymer ?
#
loop_
_entity_poly.entity_id
_entity_poly.type
_entity_poly.pdbx_seq_one_letter_code
_entity_poly.pdbx_strand_id
1 'polypeptide(L)'
;MKSKRIGFVFLALFITFISLTPLASANYQAVIDEIIQYYPLYLQGDMEEVAHSTYLKEINIPGAQTSEGIAVGFYDIDQNGSREMLVKTLGDSGGLMMIYTLKDEQVYRIADDSNYIGYRKRIDFYQDGSMFHSISGGVATSGGSWLLMSPDGTSLVEADSYIYHGDSQTYENSETGEQLSDHDFKVKYNILDKTPLDINQEIGWIPIVDNQGNALIEPSQVQAALASQDSDQATNQTDSQASDENNQVELGYSQTNQTPTLTWMTEIPKGDLAWGKEVKSMEDYQSTYLAELRRLDQVWADLAHAHLDQKKNLDQIRTGDRLDFAKNKDFHSIIPALYSAFYQCLDQLDDSSAHELSQLLHDSFVLEKMLLPDLNETSHEALNQLRLQVIDTYYAYNDAKFQESGFMGYEWVRDQLDKKVVTLPELLALDDDNFDLLNRIGIASGYPGESTGFQLFPSQFDYGAGLPQSLDQYFYLVLTQSPGAQDIGGSQAYYLHLASGEMTSANLGSLPKLEAIEVPDYQARYGIEVTNYYPAYSAKETNNQGLREGLTQTAPAWTGQEDLANLMASWGQTMGQAYQAYTPDKSASFYGASLPQVSFKFHLYHQVIEGLYDQMPSKDNQMRVVAVYSDIKDTVNPNAERHLYLFVSDKNNGIRALIATQGPGEDGLLTFKDTANKDLISGFIEVANNH
;
A
#
# COMPACT_ATOMS: atom_id res chain seq x y z
N MET A 1 -54.57 -26.30 77.00
CA MET A 1 -53.22 -25.98 76.47
C MET A 1 -53.25 -26.20 74.96
N LYS A 2 -53.31 -25.12 74.18
CA LYS A 2 -53.41 -25.15 72.71
C LYS A 2 -52.17 -24.50 72.13
N SER A 3 -51.62 -25.14 71.11
CA SER A 3 -50.41 -24.77 70.38
C SER A 3 -50.57 -23.42 69.66
N LYS A 4 -49.52 -22.60 69.69
CA LYS A 4 -49.38 -21.41 68.85
C LYS A 4 -48.09 -21.53 68.04
N ARG A 5 -48.27 -21.58 66.72
CA ARG A 5 -47.25 -21.30 65.70
C ARG A 5 -46.89 -19.81 65.79
N ILE A 6 -45.61 -19.50 65.79
CA ILE A 6 -45.08 -18.13 65.66
C ILE A 6 -44.66 -17.97 64.19
N GLY A 7 -45.34 -17.07 63.49
CA GLY A 7 -45.01 -16.65 62.14
C GLY A 7 -43.92 -15.59 62.17
N PHE A 8 -42.95 -15.71 61.26
CA PHE A 8 -42.00 -14.66 60.94
C PHE A 8 -42.66 -13.63 60.02
N VAL A 9 -42.60 -12.38 60.44
CA VAL A 9 -43.06 -11.20 59.69
C VAL A 9 -41.98 -10.86 58.66
N PHE A 10 -42.34 -10.90 57.38
CA PHE A 10 -41.56 -10.29 56.30
C PHE A 10 -41.70 -8.77 56.42
N LEU A 11 -40.58 -8.08 56.63
CA LEU A 11 -40.48 -6.63 56.50
C LEU A 11 -40.37 -6.32 55.00
N ALA A 12 -41.41 -5.72 54.42
CA ALA A 12 -41.37 -5.19 53.06
C ALA A 12 -40.41 -4.00 53.01
N LEU A 13 -39.23 -4.19 52.43
CA LEU A 13 -38.39 -3.09 52.01
C LEU A 13 -39.01 -2.53 50.71
N PHE A 14 -39.53 -1.31 50.78
CA PHE A 14 -39.80 -0.50 49.59
C PHE A 14 -38.45 -0.27 48.89
N ILE A 15 -38.16 -1.05 47.85
CA ILE A 15 -37.17 -0.66 46.85
C ILE A 15 -37.87 0.39 46.00
N THR A 16 -37.48 1.64 46.21
CA THR A 16 -37.75 2.72 45.27
C THR A 16 -37.14 2.29 43.94
N PHE A 17 -37.98 1.94 42.96
CA PHE A 17 -37.54 1.93 41.56
C PHE A 17 -37.14 3.37 41.24
N ILE A 18 -35.85 3.67 41.34
CA ILE A 18 -35.29 4.77 40.57
C ILE A 18 -35.43 4.29 39.13
N SER A 19 -36.32 4.92 38.38
CA SER A 19 -36.28 4.82 36.92
C SER A 19 -34.90 5.31 36.51
N LEU A 20 -34.01 4.40 36.12
CA LEU A 20 -32.86 4.73 35.30
C LEU A 20 -33.46 5.32 34.02
N THR A 21 -33.49 6.64 33.97
CA THR A 21 -33.74 7.39 32.75
C THR A 21 -32.50 7.15 31.89
N PRO A 22 -32.62 6.63 30.66
CA PRO A 22 -31.47 6.55 29.77
C PRO A 22 -31.08 8.00 29.45
N LEU A 23 -30.02 8.48 30.08
CA LEU A 23 -29.61 9.89 30.05
C LEU A 23 -28.28 10.10 29.29
N ALA A 24 -27.70 9.06 28.70
CA ALA A 24 -26.40 9.16 28.02
C ALA A 24 -26.51 9.65 26.55
N SER A 25 -27.65 9.49 25.87
CA SER A 25 -27.79 9.85 24.46
C SER A 25 -27.98 11.36 24.18
N ALA A 26 -28.20 12.20 25.20
CA ALA A 26 -28.57 13.60 25.03
C ALA A 26 -27.41 14.59 24.75
N ASN A 27 -26.14 14.16 24.81
CA ASN A 27 -25.00 15.10 24.92
C ASN A 27 -23.96 15.07 23.77
N TYR A 28 -24.14 14.28 22.71
CA TYR A 28 -23.27 14.36 21.52
C TYR A 28 -23.73 15.40 20.48
N GLN A 29 -24.76 16.20 20.81
CA GLN A 29 -25.35 17.16 19.87
C GLN A 29 -24.33 18.15 19.31
N ALA A 30 -23.44 18.66 20.16
CA ALA A 30 -22.38 19.57 19.72
C ALA A 30 -21.45 18.92 18.68
N VAL A 31 -21.19 17.62 18.78
CA VAL A 31 -20.37 16.89 17.81
C VAL A 31 -21.13 16.73 16.49
N ILE A 32 -22.41 16.33 16.56
CA ILE A 32 -23.26 16.15 15.36
C ILE A 32 -23.45 17.48 14.62
N ASP A 33 -23.70 18.56 15.36
CA ASP A 33 -23.87 19.91 14.80
C ASP A 33 -22.60 20.37 14.09
N GLU A 34 -21.43 20.15 14.71
CA GLU A 34 -20.15 20.44 14.06
C GLU A 34 -19.92 19.55 12.83
N ILE A 35 -20.30 18.26 12.86
CA ILE A 35 -20.21 17.39 11.69
C ILE A 35 -21.04 17.93 10.52
N ILE A 36 -22.31 18.28 10.77
CA ILE A 36 -23.20 18.83 9.75
C ILE A 36 -22.66 20.17 9.22
N GLN A 37 -22.08 21.00 10.09
CA GLN A 37 -21.53 22.30 9.71
C GLN A 37 -20.25 22.20 8.88
N TYR A 38 -19.28 21.39 9.31
CA TYR A 38 -17.92 21.43 8.78
C TYR A 38 -17.61 20.30 7.78
N TYR A 39 -18.33 19.17 7.79
CA TYR A 39 -18.11 18.11 6.80
C TYR A 39 -18.32 18.55 5.34
N PRO A 40 -19.31 19.40 5.01
CA PRO A 40 -19.45 19.90 3.64
C PRO A 40 -18.26 20.77 3.19
N LEU A 41 -17.64 21.51 4.11
CA LEU A 41 -16.43 22.29 3.86
C LEU A 41 -15.22 21.38 3.65
N TYR A 42 -15.15 20.27 4.41
CA TYR A 42 -14.16 19.21 4.21
C TYR A 42 -14.28 18.59 2.80
N LEU A 43 -15.50 18.26 2.33
CA LEU A 43 -15.73 17.75 0.98
C LEU A 43 -15.30 18.73 -0.12
N GLN A 44 -15.37 20.04 0.16
CA GLN A 44 -14.97 21.10 -0.76
C GLN A 44 -13.46 21.43 -0.67
N GLY A 45 -12.72 20.79 0.24
CA GLY A 45 -11.30 21.01 0.44
C GLY A 45 -10.94 22.27 1.24
N ASP A 46 -11.92 22.92 1.90
CA ASP A 46 -11.73 24.12 2.71
C ASP A 46 -11.23 23.78 4.12
N MET A 47 -9.96 23.34 4.18
CA MET A 47 -9.35 22.86 5.43
C MET A 47 -9.05 23.98 6.43
N GLU A 48 -9.01 25.25 5.99
CA GLU A 48 -8.82 26.40 6.87
C GLU A 48 -10.05 26.57 7.79
N GLU A 49 -11.26 26.50 7.22
CA GLU A 49 -12.48 26.57 8.01
C GLU A 49 -12.75 25.29 8.81
N VAL A 50 -12.40 24.10 8.28
CA VAL A 50 -12.52 22.85 9.04
C VAL A 50 -11.61 22.85 10.28
N ALA A 51 -10.46 23.52 10.24
CA ALA A 51 -9.57 23.66 11.39
C ALA A 51 -10.18 24.42 12.57
N HIS A 52 -11.28 25.17 12.35
CA HIS A 52 -12.06 25.82 13.40
C HIS A 52 -12.99 24.87 14.16
N SER A 53 -13.24 23.66 13.65
CA SER A 53 -14.05 22.66 14.36
C SER A 53 -13.34 22.16 15.62
N THR A 54 -14.07 22.01 16.72
CA THR A 54 -13.58 21.38 17.94
C THR A 54 -13.35 19.89 17.73
N TYR A 55 -14.29 19.22 17.04
CA TYR A 55 -14.35 17.77 16.95
C TYR A 55 -13.83 17.19 15.62
N LEU A 56 -13.83 17.96 14.52
CA LEU A 56 -13.42 17.53 13.17
C LEU A 56 -12.09 18.07 12.65
N LYS A 57 -11.44 19.03 13.33
CA LYS A 57 -10.19 19.67 12.87
C LYS A 57 -9.00 18.74 12.56
N GLU A 58 -9.12 17.45 12.90
CA GLU A 58 -8.07 16.43 12.74
C GLU A 58 -8.54 15.23 11.89
N ILE A 59 -9.59 15.39 11.06
CA ILE A 59 -9.91 14.40 10.04
C ILE A 59 -8.81 14.42 8.98
N ASN A 60 -7.92 13.44 9.06
CA ASN A 60 -7.00 13.08 7.99
C ASN A 60 -7.15 11.58 7.81
N ILE A 61 -7.98 11.08 6.90
CA ILE A 61 -8.07 9.63 6.66
C ILE A 61 -7.54 9.36 5.26
N PRO A 62 -6.27 8.93 5.11
CA PRO A 62 -5.79 8.41 3.84
C PRO A 62 -6.64 7.18 3.47
N GLY A 63 -7.33 7.22 2.33
CA GLY A 63 -8.07 6.07 1.80
C GLY A 63 -9.56 5.96 2.17
N ALA A 64 -10.13 6.85 2.99
CA ALA A 64 -11.59 7.00 2.98
C ALA A 64 -12.01 7.54 1.61
N GLN A 65 -12.98 6.92 0.94
CA GLN A 65 -13.57 7.54 -0.23
C GLN A 65 -14.29 8.80 0.24
N THR A 66 -13.64 9.95 0.14
CA THR A 66 -14.21 11.25 0.53
C THR A 66 -15.43 11.63 -0.31
N SER A 67 -15.84 10.78 -1.25
CA SER A 67 -17.10 10.85 -2.01
C SER A 67 -18.28 10.12 -1.33
N GLU A 68 -18.13 9.72 -0.07
CA GLU A 68 -19.15 9.04 0.73
C GLU A 68 -19.69 9.99 1.82
N GLY A 69 -21.00 9.96 2.10
CA GLY A 69 -21.60 10.76 3.19
C GLY A 69 -21.21 10.24 4.57
N ILE A 70 -21.82 10.75 5.64
CA ILE A 70 -21.51 10.37 7.03
C ILE A 70 -22.74 9.78 7.74
N ALA A 71 -22.50 8.74 8.53
CA ALA A 71 -23.44 8.22 9.51
C ALA A 71 -22.85 8.19 10.92
N VAL A 72 -23.74 8.27 11.91
CA VAL A 72 -23.42 8.08 13.32
C VAL A 72 -24.15 6.88 13.88
N GLY A 73 -23.51 6.19 14.81
CA GLY A 73 -24.04 5.02 15.51
C GLY A 73 -23.69 5.10 16.99
N PHE A 74 -24.42 4.37 17.83
CA PHE A 74 -24.22 4.40 19.27
C PHE A 74 -24.14 2.99 19.83
N TYR A 75 -23.09 2.71 20.58
CA TYR A 75 -22.84 1.39 21.15
C TYR A 75 -22.19 1.54 22.53
N ASP A 76 -22.61 0.71 23.49
CA ASP A 76 -22.04 0.69 24.85
C ASP A 76 -20.81 -0.22 24.83
N ILE A 77 -19.64 0.35 24.52
CA ILE A 77 -18.42 -0.40 24.27
C ILE A 77 -17.92 -1.06 25.56
N ASP A 78 -18.02 -0.38 26.69
CA ASP A 78 -17.48 -0.85 27.98
C ASP A 78 -18.54 -1.44 28.94
N GLN A 79 -19.78 -1.56 28.47
CA GLN A 79 -20.94 -2.09 29.20
C GLN A 79 -21.23 -1.34 30.50
N ASN A 80 -20.87 -0.07 30.57
CA ASN A 80 -21.12 0.76 31.74
C ASN A 80 -22.55 1.34 31.76
N GLY A 81 -23.35 1.11 30.70
CA GLY A 81 -24.68 1.63 30.50
C GLY A 81 -24.72 3.00 29.81
N SER A 82 -23.57 3.55 29.43
CA SER A 82 -23.41 4.78 28.65
C SER A 82 -22.89 4.41 27.27
N ARG A 83 -23.52 4.94 26.22
CA ARG A 83 -23.13 4.62 24.84
C ARG A 83 -22.07 5.59 24.32
N GLU A 84 -21.04 5.05 23.70
CA GLU A 84 -20.10 5.78 22.85
C GLU A 84 -20.75 6.10 21.50
N MET A 85 -20.38 7.26 20.94
CA MET A 85 -20.76 7.66 19.59
C MET A 85 -19.68 7.25 18.60
N LEU A 86 -20.06 6.43 17.62
CA LEU A 86 -19.23 6.02 16.51
C LEU A 86 -19.61 6.83 15.27
N VAL A 87 -18.61 7.19 14.46
CA VAL A 87 -18.79 7.94 13.21
C VAL A 87 -18.16 7.14 12.07
N LYS A 88 -18.88 6.95 10.96
CA LYS A 88 -18.40 6.24 9.76
C LYS A 88 -18.77 6.94 8.46
N THR A 89 -18.13 6.55 7.35
CA THR A 89 -18.57 6.93 6.00
C THR A 89 -19.77 6.07 5.53
N LEU A 90 -20.60 6.60 4.63
CA LEU A 90 -21.74 5.91 4.02
C LEU A 90 -21.31 5.10 2.78
N GLY A 91 -21.62 3.81 2.75
CA GLY A 91 -21.34 2.94 1.61
C GLY A 91 -21.22 1.49 2.05
N ASP A 92 -21.24 0.55 1.10
CA ASP A 92 -21.05 -0.88 1.39
C ASP A 92 -19.64 -1.18 1.93
N SER A 93 -18.66 -0.31 1.63
CA SER A 93 -17.28 -0.28 2.14
C SER A 93 -17.06 0.73 3.29
N GLY A 94 -18.13 1.32 3.85
CA GLY A 94 -18.04 2.48 4.74
C GLY A 94 -17.22 2.23 6.01
N GLY A 95 -16.08 2.91 6.14
CA GLY A 95 -15.10 2.71 7.21
C GLY A 95 -15.42 3.52 8.47
N LEU A 96 -15.13 2.95 9.65
CA LEU A 96 -15.16 3.67 10.92
C LEU A 96 -14.12 4.80 10.87
N MET A 97 -14.48 5.98 11.34
CA MET A 97 -13.64 7.18 11.31
C MET A 97 -13.22 7.62 12.72
N MET A 98 -14.19 7.70 13.63
CA MET A 98 -13.98 8.28 14.95
C MET A 98 -14.87 7.60 15.98
N ILE A 99 -14.41 7.58 17.23
CA ILE A 99 -15.19 7.15 18.39
C ILE A 99 -15.08 8.22 19.47
N TYR A 100 -16.23 8.56 20.05
CA TYR A 100 -16.35 9.51 21.15
C TYR A 100 -16.99 8.84 22.35
N THR A 101 -16.51 9.17 23.55
CA THR A 101 -17.17 8.85 24.82
C THR A 101 -17.59 10.12 25.55
N LEU A 102 -18.53 9.99 26.47
CA LEU A 102 -19.08 11.08 27.27
C LEU A 102 -18.79 10.80 28.74
N LYS A 103 -18.05 11.71 29.37
CA LYS A 103 -17.76 11.65 30.81
C LYS A 103 -17.99 13.00 31.44
N ASP A 104 -18.78 13.04 32.52
CA ASP A 104 -19.08 14.26 33.29
C ASP A 104 -19.55 15.44 32.40
N GLU A 105 -20.45 15.16 31.45
CA GLU A 105 -20.97 16.11 30.45
C GLU A 105 -19.93 16.67 29.46
N GLN A 106 -18.72 16.11 29.44
CA GLN A 106 -17.67 16.45 28.48
C GLN A 106 -17.49 15.31 27.47
N VAL A 107 -17.28 15.68 26.21
CA VAL A 107 -17.03 14.73 25.12
C VAL A 107 -15.53 14.53 24.95
N TYR A 108 -15.11 13.28 24.89
CA TYR A 108 -13.73 12.87 24.64
C TYR A 108 -13.66 12.05 23.36
N ARG A 109 -12.70 12.35 22.49
CA ARG A 109 -12.39 11.54 21.32
C ARG A 109 -11.41 10.45 21.74
N ILE A 110 -11.80 9.19 21.62
CA ILE A 110 -11.03 8.05 22.14
C ILE A 110 -10.37 7.22 21.03
N ALA A 111 -10.83 7.37 19.79
CA ALA A 111 -10.19 6.77 18.61
C ALA A 111 -10.43 7.65 17.37
N ASP A 112 -9.40 7.77 16.53
CA ASP A 112 -9.37 8.48 15.25
C ASP A 112 -8.17 7.97 14.40
N ASP A 113 -7.90 8.62 13.26
CA ASP A 113 -6.76 8.30 12.37
C ASP A 113 -5.39 8.37 13.06
N SER A 114 -5.24 9.31 13.99
CA SER A 114 -3.96 9.55 14.64
C SER A 114 -3.54 8.36 15.52
N ASN A 115 -4.50 7.66 16.14
CA ASN A 115 -4.20 6.65 17.15
C ASN A 115 -4.62 5.22 16.79
N TYR A 116 -5.88 4.90 16.46
CA TYR A 116 -6.34 3.49 16.41
C TYR A 116 -7.20 3.10 15.19
N ILE A 117 -7.70 4.09 14.46
CA ILE A 117 -8.47 3.94 13.23
C ILE A 117 -7.61 4.51 12.10
N GLY A 118 -7.84 4.16 10.85
CA GLY A 118 -7.12 4.77 9.71
C GLY A 118 -6.74 3.78 8.62
N TYR A 119 -5.97 4.25 7.63
CA TYR A 119 -5.66 3.50 6.40
C TYR A 119 -5.15 2.07 6.64
N ARG A 120 -4.39 1.87 7.71
CA ARG A 120 -3.76 0.58 8.08
C ARG A 120 -4.14 0.13 9.49
N LYS A 121 -5.12 0.77 10.09
CA LYS A 121 -5.47 0.66 11.49
C LYS A 121 -6.96 0.36 11.62
N ARG A 122 -7.30 -0.71 12.32
CA ARG A 122 -8.70 -1.07 12.59
C ARG A 122 -8.86 -1.42 14.06
N ILE A 123 -10.09 -1.26 14.55
CA ILE A 123 -10.53 -1.77 15.85
C ILE A 123 -11.65 -2.77 15.61
N ASP A 124 -11.50 -3.97 16.16
CA ASP A 124 -12.56 -4.95 16.30
C ASP A 124 -13.12 -4.90 17.72
N PHE A 125 -14.45 -4.91 17.83
CA PHE A 125 -15.16 -4.87 19.11
C PHE A 125 -15.67 -6.26 19.45
N TYR A 126 -15.65 -6.62 20.71
CA TYR A 126 -16.19 -7.89 21.19
C TYR A 126 -17.35 -7.66 22.17
N GLN A 127 -18.25 -8.64 22.26
CA GLN A 127 -19.44 -8.59 23.11
C GLN A 127 -19.16 -8.51 24.61
N ASP A 128 -17.91 -8.66 25.05
CA ASP A 128 -17.48 -8.50 26.45
C ASP A 128 -16.82 -7.15 26.72
N GLY A 129 -16.83 -6.25 25.73
CA GLY A 129 -16.22 -4.92 25.78
C GLY A 129 -14.71 -4.89 25.58
N SER A 130 -14.08 -6.05 25.33
CA SER A 130 -12.70 -6.07 24.84
C SER A 130 -12.64 -5.54 23.41
N MET A 131 -11.54 -4.88 23.09
CA MET A 131 -11.27 -4.33 21.76
C MET A 131 -9.91 -4.82 21.29
N PHE A 132 -9.82 -5.21 20.02
CA PHE A 132 -8.54 -5.53 19.41
C PHE A 132 -8.23 -4.52 18.33
N HIS A 133 -7.15 -3.77 18.54
CA HIS A 133 -6.59 -2.89 17.55
C HIS A 133 -5.59 -3.65 16.70
N SER A 134 -5.78 -3.65 15.38
CA SER A 134 -4.83 -4.22 14.43
C SER A 134 -4.19 -3.12 13.60
N ILE A 135 -2.87 -3.26 13.39
CA ILE A 135 -2.05 -2.42 12.52
C ILE A 135 -1.41 -3.32 11.47
N SER A 136 -1.64 -3.03 10.19
CA SER A 136 -0.89 -3.66 9.11
C SER A 136 0.51 -3.02 9.00
N GLY A 137 1.54 -3.82 9.25
CA GLY A 137 2.96 -3.46 9.07
C GLY A 137 3.62 -4.36 8.02
N GLY A 138 3.14 -4.33 6.78
CA GLY A 138 3.70 -5.15 5.71
C GLY A 138 3.61 -6.67 5.95
N VAL A 139 4.29 -7.44 5.11
CA VAL A 139 4.11 -8.90 4.99
C VAL A 139 4.75 -9.71 6.14
N ALA A 140 5.60 -9.09 6.97
CA ALA A 140 6.36 -9.81 8.01
C ALA A 140 5.91 -9.52 9.45
N THR A 141 5.22 -8.41 9.68
CA THR A 141 4.84 -7.97 11.04
C THR A 141 3.48 -7.27 11.05
N SER A 142 2.41 -7.95 11.44
CA SER A 142 1.19 -7.24 11.87
C SER A 142 1.30 -6.93 13.35
N GLY A 143 1.21 -5.65 13.69
CA GLY A 143 1.13 -5.20 15.07
C GLY A 143 -0.31 -5.30 15.53
N GLY A 144 -0.54 -5.68 16.77
CA GLY A 144 -1.88 -5.62 17.34
C GLY A 144 -1.85 -5.40 18.83
N SER A 145 -2.80 -4.64 19.33
CA SER A 145 -2.91 -4.34 20.76
C SER A 145 -4.32 -4.62 21.24
N TRP A 146 -4.45 -5.31 22.37
CA TRP A 146 -5.71 -5.35 23.08
C TRP A 146 -5.91 -4.01 23.76
N LEU A 147 -7.05 -3.38 23.49
CA LEU A 147 -7.42 -2.10 24.05
C LEU A 147 -8.45 -2.30 25.16
N LEU A 148 -8.29 -1.51 26.22
CA LEU A 148 -9.28 -1.36 27.28
C LEU A 148 -9.65 0.12 27.41
N MET A 149 -10.88 0.39 27.84
CA MET A 149 -11.24 1.72 28.30
C MET A 149 -10.37 2.09 29.50
N SER A 150 -9.84 3.31 29.52
CA SER A 150 -9.09 3.82 30.66
C SER A 150 -9.97 3.81 31.92
N PRO A 151 -9.39 3.66 33.13
CA PRO A 151 -10.18 3.63 34.36
C PRO A 151 -11.05 4.88 34.60
N ASP A 152 -10.67 6.02 34.01
CA ASP A 152 -11.46 7.26 34.06
C ASP A 152 -12.55 7.35 32.98
N GLY A 153 -12.55 6.45 31.99
CA GLY A 153 -13.54 6.37 30.92
C GLY A 153 -13.37 7.47 29.86
N THR A 154 -12.16 7.97 29.64
CA THR A 154 -11.91 9.11 28.73
C THR A 154 -10.94 8.81 27.59
N SER A 155 -10.33 7.63 27.55
CA SER A 155 -9.37 7.22 26.52
C SER A 155 -9.29 5.70 26.40
N LEU A 156 -8.64 5.20 25.35
CA LEU A 156 -8.25 3.80 25.24
C LEU A 156 -6.81 3.60 25.70
N VAL A 157 -6.53 2.48 26.36
CA VAL A 157 -5.20 2.08 26.79
C VAL A 157 -4.87 0.68 26.27
N GLU A 158 -3.62 0.48 25.86
CA GLU A 158 -3.13 -0.84 25.47
C GLU A 158 -2.92 -1.71 26.72
N ALA A 159 -3.61 -2.85 26.76
CA ALA A 159 -3.46 -3.85 27.82
C ALA A 159 -2.32 -4.82 27.51
N ASP A 160 -2.24 -5.27 26.26
CA ASP A 160 -1.14 -6.08 25.74
C ASP A 160 -0.90 -5.72 24.29
N SER A 161 0.36 -5.62 23.88
CA SER A 161 0.76 -5.37 22.48
C SER A 161 1.54 -6.56 21.95
N TYR A 162 1.33 -6.89 20.68
CA TYR A 162 1.92 -8.02 19.99
C TYR A 162 2.43 -7.66 18.60
N ILE A 163 3.47 -8.36 18.20
CA ILE A 163 3.98 -8.41 16.83
C ILE A 163 3.76 -9.83 16.32
N TYR A 164 2.95 -9.98 15.27
CA TYR A 164 2.77 -11.24 14.59
C TYR A 164 3.87 -11.44 13.56
N HIS A 165 4.64 -12.52 13.70
CA HIS A 165 5.70 -12.91 12.77
C HIS A 165 5.12 -13.88 11.74
N GLY A 166 4.93 -13.42 10.51
CA GLY A 166 4.29 -14.19 9.43
C GLY A 166 5.03 -15.49 9.08
N ASP A 167 6.36 -15.47 9.11
CA ASP A 167 7.21 -16.61 8.72
C ASP A 167 7.10 -17.80 9.70
N SER A 168 6.92 -17.50 10.99
CA SER A 168 6.80 -18.51 12.05
C SER A 168 5.36 -18.72 12.54
N GLN A 169 4.41 -17.90 12.07
CA GLN A 169 3.02 -17.85 12.55
C GLN A 169 2.93 -17.73 14.08
N THR A 170 3.78 -16.89 14.67
CA THR A 170 3.84 -16.67 16.12
C THR A 170 3.59 -15.21 16.48
N TYR A 171 2.95 -14.98 17.61
CA TYR A 171 2.77 -13.65 18.20
C TYR A 171 3.81 -13.43 19.29
N GLU A 172 4.61 -12.39 19.16
CA GLU A 172 5.55 -11.95 20.18
C GLU A 172 4.97 -10.77 20.97
N ASN A 173 4.87 -10.90 22.28
CA ASN A 173 4.44 -9.80 23.14
C ASN A 173 5.52 -8.70 23.14
N SER A 174 5.15 -7.48 22.75
CA SER A 174 6.05 -6.35 22.56
C SER A 174 6.76 -5.89 23.85
N GLU A 175 6.20 -6.19 25.03
CA GLU A 175 6.75 -5.78 26.33
C GLU A 175 7.60 -6.89 26.96
N THR A 176 7.17 -8.15 26.86
CA THR A 176 7.81 -9.28 27.55
C THR A 176 8.71 -10.14 26.66
N GLY A 177 8.55 -10.04 25.33
CA GLY A 177 9.20 -10.94 24.36
C GLY A 177 8.65 -12.37 24.38
N GLU A 178 7.54 -12.63 25.09
CA GLU A 178 6.88 -13.93 25.11
C GLU A 178 6.36 -14.27 23.70
N GLN A 179 6.77 -15.41 23.15
CA GLN A 179 6.26 -15.93 21.89
C GLN A 179 5.12 -16.92 22.13
N LEU A 180 4.00 -16.69 21.45
CA LEU A 180 2.82 -17.55 21.44
C LEU A 180 2.60 -18.10 20.04
N SER A 181 2.20 -19.36 19.93
CA SER A 181 1.66 -19.87 18.67
C SER A 181 0.33 -19.17 18.34
N ASP A 182 -0.09 -19.17 17.08
CA ASP A 182 -1.43 -18.65 16.71
C ASP A 182 -2.56 -19.31 17.54
N HIS A 183 -2.47 -20.61 17.80
CA HIS A 183 -3.42 -21.32 18.65
C HIS A 183 -3.39 -20.79 20.09
N ASP A 184 -2.22 -20.68 20.71
CA ASP A 184 -2.09 -20.22 22.11
C ASP A 184 -2.50 -18.76 22.27
N PHE A 185 -2.21 -17.93 21.27
CA PHE A 185 -2.67 -16.54 21.21
C PHE A 185 -4.21 -16.47 21.17
N LYS A 186 -4.84 -17.26 20.29
CA LYS A 186 -6.30 -17.33 20.20
C LYS A 186 -6.95 -17.90 21.46
N VAL A 187 -6.33 -18.86 22.14
CA VAL A 187 -6.79 -19.38 23.43
C VAL A 187 -6.65 -18.34 24.55
N LYS A 188 -5.50 -17.66 24.64
CA LYS A 188 -5.23 -16.64 25.69
C LYS A 188 -6.29 -15.55 25.72
N TYR A 189 -6.76 -15.12 24.55
CA TYR A 189 -7.76 -14.06 24.42
C TYR A 189 -9.18 -14.55 24.17
N ASN A 190 -9.38 -15.87 24.24
CA ASN A 190 -10.66 -16.53 24.00
C ASN A 190 -11.24 -16.20 22.62
N ILE A 191 -10.39 -15.95 21.61
CA ILE A 191 -10.80 -15.61 20.25
C ILE A 191 -11.55 -16.77 19.59
N LEU A 192 -11.18 -18.02 19.89
CA LEU A 192 -11.82 -19.21 19.32
C LEU A 192 -13.33 -19.30 19.63
N ASP A 193 -13.75 -18.72 20.76
CA ASP A 193 -15.14 -18.72 21.23
C ASP A 193 -15.80 -17.33 21.09
N LYS A 194 -15.12 -16.35 20.48
CA LYS A 194 -15.57 -14.96 20.35
C LYS A 194 -15.75 -14.59 18.88
N THR A 195 -16.95 -14.13 18.53
CA THR A 195 -17.20 -13.47 17.25
C THR A 195 -17.03 -11.95 17.45
N PRO A 196 -16.21 -11.26 16.64
CA PRO A 196 -16.21 -9.80 16.60
C PRO A 196 -17.61 -9.28 16.27
N LEU A 197 -18.01 -8.19 16.90
CA LEU A 197 -19.25 -7.48 16.61
C LEU A 197 -19.24 -7.00 15.16
N ASP A 198 -20.27 -7.38 14.38
CA ASP A 198 -20.46 -6.77 13.06
C ASP A 198 -21.09 -5.39 13.25
N ILE A 199 -20.24 -4.38 13.44
CA ILE A 199 -20.68 -3.00 13.65
C ILE A 199 -21.58 -2.48 12.52
N ASN A 200 -21.52 -3.06 11.31
CA ASN A 200 -22.35 -2.61 10.19
C ASN A 200 -23.79 -3.14 10.29
N GLN A 201 -23.98 -4.33 10.85
CA GLN A 201 -25.30 -4.95 11.02
C GLN A 201 -25.92 -4.70 12.39
N GLU A 202 -25.08 -4.62 13.43
CA GLU A 202 -25.53 -4.62 14.83
C GLU A 202 -25.73 -3.21 15.40
N ILE A 203 -25.17 -2.17 14.74
CA ILE A 203 -25.38 -0.77 15.11
C ILE A 203 -26.41 -0.15 14.16
N GLY A 204 -27.45 0.45 14.75
CA GLY A 204 -28.44 1.20 13.97
C GLY A 204 -27.88 2.53 13.51
N TRP A 205 -27.19 2.54 12.38
CA TRP A 205 -26.57 3.73 11.78
C TRP A 205 -27.61 4.75 11.32
N ILE A 206 -27.36 6.01 11.67
CA ILE A 206 -28.18 7.17 11.31
C ILE A 206 -27.37 8.02 10.32
N PRO A 207 -27.75 8.05 9.03
CA PRO A 207 -27.15 8.97 8.07
C PRO A 207 -27.41 10.43 8.49
N ILE A 208 -26.36 11.25 8.52
CA ILE A 208 -26.46 12.66 8.92
C ILE A 208 -26.07 13.64 7.80
N VAL A 209 -25.15 13.25 6.93
CA VAL A 209 -24.74 14.06 5.77
C VAL A 209 -24.61 13.14 4.55
N ASP A 210 -25.07 13.57 3.37
CA ASP A 210 -24.87 12.81 2.13
C ASP A 210 -23.50 13.06 1.48
N ASN A 211 -23.24 12.38 0.38
CA ASN A 211 -22.00 12.55 -0.38
C ASN A 211 -21.89 13.85 -1.17
N GLN A 212 -22.90 14.71 -1.15
CA GLN A 212 -22.84 16.08 -1.66
C GLN A 212 -22.72 17.12 -0.54
N GLY A 213 -22.62 16.69 0.72
CA GLY A 213 -22.55 17.59 1.88
C GLY A 213 -23.91 18.15 2.30
N ASN A 214 -25.03 17.60 1.83
CA ASN A 214 -26.33 18.02 2.32
C ASN A 214 -26.65 17.32 3.65
N ALA A 215 -27.16 18.08 4.62
CA ALA A 215 -27.71 17.51 5.84
C ALA A 215 -28.91 16.62 5.49
N LEU A 216 -28.88 15.36 5.91
CA LEU A 216 -29.95 14.39 5.69
C LEU A 216 -31.00 14.40 6.80
N ILE A 217 -30.65 14.97 7.95
CA ILE A 217 -31.47 15.02 9.15
C ILE A 217 -31.19 16.32 9.91
N GLU A 218 -32.22 16.86 10.55
CA GLU A 218 -32.04 17.96 11.48
C GLU A 218 -31.40 17.45 12.79
N PRO A 219 -30.46 18.19 13.41
CA PRO A 219 -29.91 17.92 14.74
C PRO A 219 -30.91 17.33 15.76
N SER A 220 -32.07 17.97 15.87
CA SER A 220 -33.15 17.59 16.80
C SER A 220 -33.83 16.24 16.50
N GLN A 221 -33.77 15.76 15.26
CA GLN A 221 -34.35 14.49 14.84
C GLN A 221 -33.44 13.29 15.17
N VAL A 222 -32.13 13.53 15.34
CA VAL A 222 -31.18 12.50 15.81
C VAL A 222 -31.52 12.09 17.24
N GLN A 223 -31.89 13.03 18.12
CA GLN A 223 -32.35 12.73 19.48
C GLN A 223 -33.63 11.88 19.53
N ALA A 224 -34.54 12.10 18.59
CA ALA A 224 -35.76 11.30 18.48
C ALA A 224 -35.47 9.87 18.00
N ALA A 225 -34.53 9.70 17.06
CA ALA A 225 -34.05 8.39 16.63
C ALA A 225 -33.31 7.66 17.77
N LEU A 226 -32.49 8.37 18.54
CA LEU A 226 -31.79 7.87 19.73
C LEU A 226 -32.74 7.34 20.80
N ALA A 227 -33.83 8.06 21.09
CA ALA A 227 -34.85 7.63 22.06
C ALA A 227 -35.66 6.40 21.60
N SER A 228 -35.68 6.11 20.29
CA SER A 228 -36.39 4.94 19.72
C SER A 228 -35.54 3.67 19.68
N GLN A 229 -34.21 3.77 19.69
CA GLN A 229 -33.33 2.60 19.77
C GLN A 229 -33.22 2.00 21.19
N ASP A 230 -33.60 2.77 22.22
CA ASP A 230 -33.64 2.29 23.61
C ASP A 230 -34.79 1.31 23.89
N SER A 231 -35.77 1.14 22.98
CA SER A 231 -36.90 0.22 23.16
C SER A 231 -36.71 -1.18 22.56
N ASP A 232 -35.77 -1.36 21.61
CA ASP A 232 -35.83 -2.51 20.68
C ASP A 232 -34.75 -3.60 20.92
N GLN A 233 -33.75 -3.39 21.79
CA GLN A 233 -32.68 -4.38 22.02
C GLN A 233 -32.88 -5.34 23.21
N ALA A 234 -34.10 -5.46 23.76
CA ALA A 234 -34.38 -6.41 24.85
C ALA A 234 -34.59 -7.87 24.41
N THR A 235 -34.49 -8.20 23.12
CA THR A 235 -34.76 -9.55 22.61
C THR A 235 -33.87 -9.89 21.43
N ASN A 236 -32.78 -10.62 21.66
CA ASN A 236 -32.30 -11.72 20.81
C ASN A 236 -30.95 -12.26 21.32
N GLN A 237 -31.01 -13.29 22.16
CA GLN A 237 -29.92 -14.23 22.39
C GLN A 237 -30.49 -15.63 22.16
N THR A 238 -29.97 -16.39 21.20
CA THR A 238 -29.80 -17.85 21.30
C THR A 238 -28.97 -18.41 20.15
N ASP A 239 -27.90 -19.10 20.56
CA ASP A 239 -27.31 -20.36 20.07
C ASP A 239 -26.91 -20.56 18.61
N SER A 240 -25.62 -20.88 18.41
CA SER A 240 -25.26 -22.09 17.65
C SER A 240 -23.92 -22.68 18.11
N GLN A 241 -23.87 -24.01 18.13
CA GLN A 241 -22.82 -24.86 18.70
C GLN A 241 -21.72 -25.21 17.68
N ALA A 242 -20.51 -25.41 18.22
CA ALA A 242 -19.33 -25.92 17.53
C ALA A 242 -19.44 -27.40 17.09
N SER A 243 -18.67 -27.75 16.06
CA SER A 243 -18.22 -29.11 15.77
C SER A 243 -16.77 -29.08 15.27
N ASP A 244 -15.86 -29.60 16.08
CA ASP A 244 -14.45 -29.90 15.75
C ASP A 244 -14.35 -31.16 14.88
N GLU A 245 -13.38 -31.19 13.95
CA GLU A 245 -12.65 -32.43 13.61
C GLU A 245 -11.20 -32.13 13.18
N ASN A 246 -10.26 -32.69 13.95
CA ASN A 246 -8.82 -32.72 13.71
C ASN A 246 -8.47 -33.78 12.66
N ASN A 247 -7.62 -33.45 11.68
CA ASN A 247 -6.61 -34.39 11.15
C ASN A 247 -5.55 -33.68 10.30
N GLN A 248 -4.34 -33.55 10.85
CA GLN A 248 -3.13 -33.18 10.12
C GLN A 248 -2.51 -34.41 9.44
N VAL A 249 -2.03 -34.24 8.20
CA VAL A 249 -1.09 -35.16 7.55
C VAL A 249 0.07 -34.32 6.99
N GLU A 250 1.27 -34.54 7.54
CA GLU A 250 2.55 -33.98 7.05
C GLU A 250 2.89 -34.48 5.64
N LEU A 251 3.26 -33.56 4.75
CA LEU A 251 3.98 -33.88 3.51
C LEU A 251 5.46 -33.47 3.67
N GLY A 252 6.34 -34.47 3.68
CA GLY A 252 7.78 -34.30 3.84
C GLY A 252 8.47 -33.89 2.55
N TYR A 253 9.23 -32.80 2.60
CA TYR A 253 10.18 -32.40 1.56
C TYR A 253 11.54 -33.07 1.80
N SER A 254 12.06 -33.80 0.80
CA SER A 254 13.43 -34.36 0.85
C SER A 254 14.45 -33.31 0.43
N GLN A 255 15.33 -32.91 1.35
CA GLN A 255 16.46 -32.04 1.05
C GLN A 255 17.58 -32.81 0.35
N THR A 256 17.90 -32.42 -0.89
CA THR A 256 19.18 -32.74 -1.53
C THR A 256 20.15 -31.58 -1.35
N ASN A 257 21.28 -31.83 -0.67
CA ASN A 257 22.32 -30.86 -0.31
C ASN A 257 23.24 -30.46 -1.49
N GLN A 258 22.67 -29.91 -2.57
CA GLN A 258 23.44 -29.14 -3.56
C GLN A 258 22.70 -27.85 -3.83
N THR A 259 23.35 -26.70 -3.57
CA THR A 259 22.80 -25.41 -3.95
C THR A 259 22.66 -25.37 -5.48
N PRO A 260 21.45 -25.11 -6.02
CA PRO A 260 21.24 -25.01 -7.46
C PRO A 260 22.14 -23.92 -8.04
N THR A 261 22.78 -24.19 -9.16
CA THR A 261 23.59 -23.18 -9.88
C THR A 261 22.94 -22.86 -11.21
N LEU A 262 22.58 -21.59 -11.42
CA LEU A 262 22.06 -21.12 -12.70
C LEU A 262 23.17 -21.11 -13.75
N THR A 263 23.00 -21.87 -14.83
CA THR A 263 23.93 -21.87 -15.97
C THR A 263 23.32 -21.04 -17.10
N TRP A 264 24.06 -20.04 -17.58
CA TRP A 264 23.62 -19.20 -18.70
C TRP A 264 24.09 -19.75 -20.05
N MET A 265 23.33 -19.47 -21.12
CA MET A 265 23.66 -19.96 -22.45
C MET A 265 24.84 -19.20 -23.08
N THR A 266 25.93 -19.89 -23.40
CA THR A 266 27.15 -19.29 -23.97
C THR A 266 27.37 -19.62 -25.45
N GLU A 267 26.57 -20.51 -26.02
CA GLU A 267 26.67 -20.94 -27.42
C GLU A 267 25.27 -20.96 -28.06
N ILE A 268 25.19 -20.71 -29.38
CA ILE A 268 23.92 -20.77 -30.11
C ILE A 268 23.44 -22.24 -30.16
N PRO A 269 22.19 -22.55 -29.74
CA PRO A 269 21.65 -23.91 -29.83
C PRO A 269 21.67 -24.44 -31.28
N LYS A 270 21.91 -25.74 -31.47
CA LYS A 270 22.03 -26.35 -32.80
C LYS A 270 20.68 -26.38 -33.53
N GLY A 271 20.49 -25.45 -34.47
CA GLY A 271 19.37 -25.36 -35.39
C GLY A 271 19.36 -23.97 -36.01
N ASP A 272 19.43 -23.86 -37.34
CA ASP A 272 19.84 -22.63 -38.03
C ASP A 272 18.87 -21.42 -37.89
N LEU A 273 17.74 -21.58 -37.20
CA LEU A 273 16.73 -20.54 -37.04
C LEU A 273 16.22 -20.44 -35.60
N ALA A 274 16.43 -19.29 -34.94
CA ALA A 274 15.72 -18.94 -33.71
C ALA A 274 14.41 -18.21 -34.10
N TRP A 275 13.27 -18.84 -33.84
CA TRP A 275 11.93 -18.34 -34.21
C TRP A 275 11.84 -17.89 -35.69
N GLY A 276 12.43 -18.67 -36.60
CA GLY A 276 12.41 -18.40 -38.04
C GLY A 276 13.44 -17.39 -38.54
N LYS A 277 14.33 -16.88 -37.67
CA LYS A 277 15.43 -15.96 -38.05
C LYS A 277 16.78 -16.64 -37.96
N GLU A 278 17.61 -16.44 -38.97
CA GLU A 278 19.00 -16.90 -38.97
C GLU A 278 19.80 -16.11 -37.93
N VAL A 279 20.44 -16.82 -37.01
CA VAL A 279 21.24 -16.24 -35.92
C VAL A 279 22.72 -16.51 -36.17
N LYS A 280 23.52 -15.44 -36.28
CA LYS A 280 24.94 -15.52 -36.70
C LYS A 280 25.91 -15.25 -35.56
N SER A 281 25.42 -14.69 -34.46
CA SER A 281 26.20 -14.34 -33.27
C SER A 281 25.35 -14.48 -32.01
N MET A 282 25.99 -14.52 -30.84
CA MET A 282 25.27 -14.50 -29.55
C MET A 282 24.53 -13.18 -29.32
N GLU A 283 24.99 -12.07 -29.90
CA GLU A 283 24.30 -10.79 -29.87
C GLU A 283 23.00 -10.86 -30.70
N ASP A 284 23.06 -11.40 -31.93
CA ASP A 284 21.87 -11.65 -32.74
C ASP A 284 20.89 -12.60 -32.03
N TYR A 285 21.42 -13.60 -31.32
CA TYR A 285 20.63 -14.55 -30.54
C TYR A 285 19.88 -13.81 -29.43
N GLN A 286 20.60 -12.99 -28.65
CA GLN A 286 20.04 -12.20 -27.57
C GLN A 286 18.96 -11.23 -28.06
N SER A 287 19.25 -10.42 -29.09
CA SER A 287 18.25 -9.50 -29.65
C SER A 287 17.01 -10.23 -30.19
N THR A 288 17.18 -11.41 -30.78
CA THR A 288 16.05 -12.23 -31.24
C THR A 288 15.26 -12.79 -30.06
N TYR A 289 15.93 -13.23 -29.00
CA TYR A 289 15.33 -13.73 -27.76
C TYR A 289 14.47 -12.64 -27.09
N LEU A 290 15.01 -11.44 -26.91
CA LEU A 290 14.31 -10.30 -26.31
C LEU A 290 13.09 -9.89 -27.15
N ALA A 291 13.23 -9.87 -28.47
CA ALA A 291 12.12 -9.53 -29.37
C ALA A 291 10.96 -10.55 -29.27
N GLU A 292 11.27 -11.84 -29.13
CA GLU A 292 10.23 -12.86 -28.97
C GLU A 292 9.59 -12.81 -27.58
N LEU A 293 10.36 -12.55 -26.51
CA LEU A 293 9.79 -12.31 -25.18
C LEU A 293 8.83 -11.12 -25.19
N ARG A 294 9.22 -9.97 -25.75
CA ARG A 294 8.32 -8.81 -25.85
C ARG A 294 7.05 -9.13 -26.63
N ARG A 295 7.15 -9.96 -27.68
CA ARG A 295 5.98 -10.41 -28.44
C ARG A 295 5.04 -11.23 -27.56
N LEU A 296 5.57 -12.14 -26.76
CA LEU A 296 4.78 -12.96 -25.82
C LEU A 296 4.21 -12.12 -24.68
N ASP A 297 4.98 -11.19 -24.13
CA ASP A 297 4.52 -10.26 -23.08
C ASP A 297 3.41 -9.34 -23.60
N GLN A 298 3.46 -8.92 -24.87
CA GLN A 298 2.35 -8.18 -25.50
C GLN A 298 1.09 -9.06 -25.61
N VAL A 299 1.22 -10.31 -26.04
CA VAL A 299 0.09 -11.25 -26.10
C VAL A 299 -0.50 -11.46 -24.70
N TRP A 300 0.35 -11.63 -23.69
CA TRP A 300 -0.07 -11.73 -22.30
C TRP A 300 -0.77 -10.46 -21.81
N ALA A 301 -0.22 -9.28 -22.09
CA ALA A 301 -0.81 -8.00 -21.68
C ALA A 301 -2.21 -7.82 -22.28
N ASP A 302 -2.37 -8.09 -23.58
CA ASP A 302 -3.66 -8.01 -24.25
C ASP A 302 -4.68 -8.99 -23.64
N LEU A 303 -4.26 -10.22 -23.37
CA LEU A 303 -5.10 -11.26 -22.78
C LEU A 303 -5.50 -10.92 -21.34
N ALA A 304 -4.53 -10.54 -20.51
CA ALA A 304 -4.75 -10.20 -19.11
C ALA A 304 -5.66 -8.98 -18.97
N HIS A 305 -5.45 -7.94 -19.78
CA HIS A 305 -6.33 -6.77 -19.81
C HIS A 305 -7.76 -7.13 -20.20
N ALA A 306 -7.95 -7.98 -21.23
CA ALA A 306 -9.28 -8.42 -21.64
C ALA A 306 -9.96 -9.30 -20.56
N HIS A 307 -9.18 -9.94 -19.70
CA HIS A 307 -9.66 -10.83 -18.65
C HIS A 307 -10.02 -10.12 -17.33
N LEU A 308 -9.61 -8.85 -17.13
CA LEU A 308 -9.86 -8.09 -15.90
C LEU A 308 -11.35 -8.09 -15.48
N ASP A 309 -12.26 -7.99 -16.45
CA ASP A 309 -13.72 -7.96 -16.21
C ASP A 309 -14.39 -9.34 -16.36
N GLN A 310 -13.63 -10.41 -16.63
CA GLN A 310 -14.14 -11.75 -16.94
C GLN A 310 -13.66 -12.83 -15.96
N LYS A 311 -13.20 -12.41 -14.78
CA LYS A 311 -12.68 -13.32 -13.75
C LYS A 311 -13.72 -14.34 -13.31
N LYS A 312 -13.29 -15.59 -13.15
CA LYS A 312 -14.15 -16.70 -12.70
C LYS A 312 -14.13 -16.82 -11.18
N ASN A 313 -15.25 -17.27 -10.59
CA ASN A 313 -15.31 -17.65 -9.18
C ASN A 313 -14.82 -19.09 -8.95
N LEU A 314 -14.60 -19.46 -7.68
CA LEU A 314 -14.05 -20.79 -7.32
C LEU A 314 -14.87 -21.96 -7.86
N ASP A 315 -16.20 -21.88 -7.88
CA ASP A 315 -17.05 -22.95 -8.39
C ASP A 315 -16.88 -23.12 -9.91
N GLN A 316 -16.83 -22.02 -10.65
CA GLN A 316 -16.60 -22.02 -12.10
C GLN A 316 -15.22 -22.58 -12.46
N ILE A 317 -14.20 -22.33 -11.63
CA ILE A 317 -12.84 -22.84 -11.83
C ILE A 317 -12.81 -24.36 -11.55
N ARG A 318 -13.35 -24.78 -10.41
CA ARG A 318 -13.36 -26.20 -9.98
C ARG A 318 -14.16 -27.10 -10.91
N THR A 319 -15.26 -26.59 -11.46
CA THR A 319 -16.14 -27.34 -12.39
C THR A 319 -15.74 -27.18 -13.85
N GLY A 320 -14.74 -26.34 -14.16
CA GLY A 320 -14.20 -26.17 -15.50
C GLY A 320 -13.50 -27.43 -16.02
N ASP A 321 -13.45 -27.56 -17.34
CA ASP A 321 -12.76 -28.67 -17.99
C ASP A 321 -11.25 -28.61 -17.70
N ARG A 322 -10.71 -29.67 -17.07
CA ARG A 322 -9.26 -29.83 -16.91
C ARG A 322 -8.63 -30.24 -18.22
N LEU A 323 -7.45 -29.69 -18.51
CA LEU A 323 -6.69 -30.03 -19.71
C LEU A 323 -6.22 -31.50 -19.66
N ASP A 324 -6.59 -32.27 -20.68
CA ASP A 324 -6.17 -33.66 -20.83
C ASP A 324 -4.89 -33.76 -21.65
N PHE A 325 -3.75 -33.69 -20.96
CA PHE A 325 -2.42 -33.78 -21.58
C PHE A 325 -2.14 -35.15 -22.23
N ALA A 326 -2.89 -36.22 -21.89
CA ALA A 326 -2.72 -37.51 -22.56
C ALA A 326 -3.26 -37.52 -23.99
N LYS A 327 -4.21 -36.63 -24.30
CA LYS A 327 -4.80 -36.47 -25.64
C LYS A 327 -4.01 -35.53 -26.56
N ASN A 328 -3.13 -34.71 -26.00
CA ASN A 328 -2.48 -33.62 -26.72
C ASN A 328 -0.96 -33.70 -26.50
N LYS A 329 -0.24 -34.32 -27.44
CA LYS A 329 1.17 -34.72 -27.28
C LYS A 329 2.20 -33.63 -27.58
N ASP A 330 1.74 -32.45 -27.99
CA ASP A 330 2.60 -31.40 -28.52
C ASP A 330 3.03 -30.38 -27.46
N PHE A 331 3.01 -30.72 -26.17
CA PHE A 331 3.46 -29.83 -25.10
C PHE A 331 4.89 -30.13 -24.67
N HIS A 332 5.64 -29.08 -24.30
CA HIS A 332 6.83 -29.27 -23.48
C HIS A 332 6.45 -29.93 -22.14
N SER A 333 7.31 -30.80 -21.61
CA SER A 333 7.04 -31.59 -20.39
C SER A 333 6.81 -30.74 -19.14
N ILE A 334 7.27 -29.50 -19.14
CA ILE A 334 7.02 -28.54 -18.06
C ILE A 334 5.54 -28.13 -17.96
N ILE A 335 4.80 -28.12 -19.07
CA ILE A 335 3.41 -27.65 -19.09
C ILE A 335 2.50 -28.57 -18.26
N PRO A 336 2.46 -29.91 -18.50
CA PRO A 336 1.71 -30.80 -17.62
C PRO A 336 2.14 -30.74 -16.15
N ALA A 337 3.42 -30.49 -15.86
CA ALA A 337 3.92 -30.41 -14.49
C ALA A 337 3.37 -29.17 -13.75
N LEU A 338 3.40 -28.00 -14.41
CA LEU A 338 2.83 -26.76 -13.87
C LEU A 338 1.31 -26.87 -13.64
N TYR A 339 0.58 -27.48 -14.59
CA TYR A 339 -0.84 -27.73 -14.42
C TYR A 339 -1.15 -28.74 -13.32
N SER A 340 -0.31 -29.77 -13.15
CA SER A 340 -0.45 -30.72 -12.04
C SER A 340 -0.29 -30.01 -10.69
N ALA A 341 0.70 -29.12 -10.56
CA ALA A 341 0.89 -28.32 -9.35
C ALA A 341 -0.32 -27.39 -9.10
N PHE A 342 -0.83 -26.72 -10.14
CA PHE A 342 -2.03 -25.90 -10.03
C PHE A 342 -3.23 -26.69 -9.54
N TYR A 343 -3.54 -27.84 -10.17
CA TYR A 343 -4.70 -28.64 -9.82
C TYR A 343 -4.59 -29.22 -8.41
N GLN A 344 -3.39 -29.61 -7.97
CA GLN A 344 -3.16 -30.04 -6.61
C GLN A 344 -3.47 -28.91 -5.61
N CYS A 345 -2.96 -27.71 -5.84
CA CYS A 345 -3.23 -26.54 -5.02
C CYS A 345 -4.73 -26.18 -5.00
N LEU A 346 -5.40 -26.18 -6.17
CA LEU A 346 -6.84 -25.91 -6.30
C LEU A 346 -7.71 -26.93 -5.54
N ASP A 347 -7.33 -28.20 -5.58
CA ASP A 347 -8.03 -29.30 -4.90
C ASP A 347 -7.83 -29.26 -3.37
N GLN A 348 -6.77 -28.61 -2.91
CA GLN A 348 -6.35 -28.54 -1.50
C GLN A 348 -6.29 -27.09 -0.98
N LEU A 349 -7.14 -26.19 -1.50
CA LEU A 349 -7.12 -24.78 -1.11
C LEU A 349 -7.24 -24.59 0.41
N ASP A 350 -6.21 -24.01 0.98
CA ASP A 350 -6.03 -23.74 2.41
C ASP A 350 -5.29 -22.40 2.65
N ASP A 351 -4.88 -22.14 3.89
CA ASP A 351 -4.21 -20.88 4.26
C ASP A 351 -2.79 -20.75 3.64
N SER A 352 -2.16 -21.85 3.22
CA SER A 352 -0.85 -21.83 2.56
C SER A 352 -0.94 -21.60 1.04
N SER A 353 -2.11 -21.86 0.46
CA SER A 353 -2.33 -21.86 -1.00
C SER A 353 -2.09 -20.49 -1.65
N ALA A 354 -2.23 -19.39 -0.92
CA ALA A 354 -1.91 -18.05 -1.44
C ALA A 354 -0.45 -17.93 -1.89
N HIS A 355 0.48 -18.48 -1.10
CA HIS A 355 1.90 -18.50 -1.43
C HIS A 355 2.17 -19.42 -2.62
N GLU A 356 1.57 -20.60 -2.66
CA GLU A 356 1.73 -21.56 -3.75
C GLU A 356 1.22 -21.00 -5.09
N LEU A 357 0.06 -20.36 -5.10
CA LEU A 357 -0.51 -19.72 -6.29
C LEU A 357 0.36 -18.57 -6.78
N SER A 358 0.83 -17.70 -5.88
CA SER A 358 1.75 -16.62 -6.23
C SER A 358 3.03 -17.16 -6.85
N GLN A 359 3.61 -18.20 -6.23
CA GLN A 359 4.85 -18.77 -6.71
C GLN A 359 4.67 -19.52 -8.03
N LEU A 360 3.54 -20.19 -8.25
CA LEU A 360 3.23 -20.84 -9.51
C LEU A 360 3.06 -19.82 -10.65
N LEU A 361 2.47 -18.65 -10.35
CA LEU A 361 2.39 -17.54 -11.29
C LEU A 361 3.80 -17.07 -11.68
N HIS A 362 4.68 -16.84 -10.71
CA HIS A 362 6.07 -16.44 -10.95
C HIS A 362 6.82 -17.48 -11.79
N ASP A 363 6.76 -18.75 -11.38
CA ASP A 363 7.44 -19.85 -12.06
C ASP A 363 7.01 -19.96 -13.52
N SER A 364 5.73 -19.72 -13.83
CA SER A 364 5.22 -19.76 -15.21
C SER A 364 5.92 -18.74 -16.13
N PHE A 365 6.27 -17.56 -15.64
CA PHE A 365 6.96 -16.52 -16.41
C PHE A 365 8.46 -16.77 -16.47
N VAL A 366 9.08 -17.22 -15.37
CA VAL A 366 10.51 -17.53 -15.36
C VAL A 366 10.82 -18.73 -16.26
N LEU A 367 10.01 -19.78 -16.20
CA LEU A 367 10.19 -20.97 -17.04
C LEU A 367 9.94 -20.66 -18.53
N GLU A 368 9.01 -19.76 -18.87
CA GLU A 368 8.86 -19.28 -20.25
C GLU A 368 10.13 -18.58 -20.74
N LYS A 369 10.72 -17.72 -19.91
CA LYS A 369 11.98 -17.04 -20.23
C LYS A 369 13.15 -18.01 -20.35
N MET A 370 13.24 -19.03 -19.51
CA MET A 370 14.32 -20.02 -19.55
C MET A 370 14.20 -20.97 -20.73
N LEU A 371 12.98 -21.44 -21.05
CA LEU A 371 12.72 -22.52 -22.01
C LEU A 371 12.23 -22.02 -23.36
N LEU A 372 12.28 -20.72 -23.64
CA LEU A 372 11.66 -20.09 -24.81
C LEU A 372 11.87 -20.83 -26.15
N PRO A 373 13.05 -21.40 -26.48
CA PRO A 373 13.24 -22.14 -27.72
C PRO A 373 12.53 -23.49 -27.78
N ASP A 374 12.27 -24.11 -26.62
CA ASP A 374 11.65 -25.42 -26.46
C ASP A 374 10.11 -25.34 -26.33
N LEU A 375 9.58 -24.13 -26.14
CA LEU A 375 8.14 -23.88 -26.06
C LEU A 375 7.59 -23.55 -27.45
N ASN A 376 6.59 -24.33 -27.88
CA ASN A 376 5.84 -24.04 -29.10
C ASN A 376 4.58 -23.22 -28.80
N GLU A 377 3.89 -22.77 -29.86
CA GLU A 377 2.67 -21.96 -29.75
C GLU A 377 1.60 -22.60 -28.85
N THR A 378 1.39 -23.92 -28.98
CA THR A 378 0.47 -24.68 -28.11
C THR A 378 0.87 -24.63 -26.64
N SER A 379 2.18 -24.70 -26.34
CA SER A 379 2.70 -24.58 -24.98
C SER A 379 2.55 -23.16 -24.42
N HIS A 380 2.79 -22.13 -25.23
CA HIS A 380 2.57 -20.73 -24.83
C HIS A 380 1.10 -20.44 -24.55
N GLU A 381 0.18 -20.93 -25.40
CA GLU A 381 -1.25 -20.78 -25.16
C GLU A 381 -1.65 -21.46 -23.83
N ALA A 382 -1.15 -22.66 -23.57
CA ALA A 382 -1.40 -23.34 -22.30
C ALA A 382 -0.80 -22.58 -21.09
N LEU A 383 0.39 -21.97 -21.22
CA LEU A 383 0.92 -21.11 -20.15
C LEU A 383 0.03 -19.92 -19.87
N ASN A 384 -0.46 -19.25 -20.90
CA ASN A 384 -1.39 -18.13 -20.76
C ASN A 384 -2.69 -18.55 -20.08
N GLN A 385 -3.29 -19.66 -20.52
CA GLN A 385 -4.51 -20.19 -19.89
C GLN A 385 -4.27 -20.64 -18.43
N LEU A 386 -3.08 -21.16 -18.11
CA LEU A 386 -2.70 -21.48 -16.73
C LEU A 386 -2.63 -20.20 -15.89
N ARG A 387 -1.93 -19.17 -16.36
CA ARG A 387 -1.76 -17.89 -15.65
C ARG A 387 -3.12 -17.26 -15.33
N LEU A 388 -4.06 -17.24 -16.29
CA LEU A 388 -5.42 -16.77 -16.04
C LEU A 388 -6.14 -17.59 -14.96
N GLN A 389 -6.03 -18.92 -14.99
CA GLN A 389 -6.63 -19.78 -13.97
C GLN A 389 -6.01 -19.56 -12.58
N VAL A 390 -4.69 -19.35 -12.52
CA VAL A 390 -3.99 -19.03 -11.27
C VAL A 390 -4.46 -17.68 -10.72
N ILE A 391 -4.54 -16.64 -11.57
CA ILE A 391 -5.05 -15.32 -11.18
C ILE A 391 -6.49 -15.40 -10.70
N ASP A 392 -7.38 -16.06 -11.45
CA ASP A 392 -8.78 -16.25 -11.05
C ASP A 392 -8.89 -16.96 -9.69
N THR A 393 -8.11 -18.03 -9.50
CA THR A 393 -8.11 -18.79 -8.24
C THR A 393 -7.59 -17.93 -7.09
N TYR A 394 -6.50 -17.20 -7.32
CA TYR A 394 -5.90 -16.35 -6.30
C TYR A 394 -6.83 -15.19 -5.93
N TYR A 395 -7.47 -14.57 -6.92
CA TYR A 395 -8.46 -13.52 -6.71
C TYR A 395 -9.67 -14.05 -5.93
N ALA A 396 -10.25 -15.17 -6.34
CA ALA A 396 -11.44 -15.73 -5.70
C ALA A 396 -11.14 -16.28 -4.29
N TYR A 397 -9.94 -16.79 -4.06
CA TYR A 397 -9.45 -17.16 -2.72
C TYR A 397 -9.41 -15.93 -1.79
N ASN A 398 -8.77 -14.84 -2.24
CA ASN A 398 -8.69 -13.61 -1.44
C ASN A 398 -10.06 -12.96 -1.27
N ASP A 399 -10.94 -13.00 -2.27
CA ASP A 399 -12.32 -12.54 -2.11
C ASP A 399 -13.05 -13.35 -1.04
N ALA A 400 -13.00 -14.67 -1.08
CA ALA A 400 -13.62 -15.51 -0.06
C ALA A 400 -13.08 -15.21 1.35
N LYS A 401 -11.76 -15.07 1.51
CA LYS A 401 -11.13 -14.71 2.78
C LYS A 401 -11.49 -13.29 3.24
N PHE A 402 -11.64 -12.36 2.30
CA PHE A 402 -12.15 -11.02 2.59
C PHE A 402 -13.61 -11.07 3.08
N GLN A 403 -14.49 -11.83 2.42
CA GLN A 403 -15.88 -11.98 2.85
C GLN A 403 -15.99 -12.67 4.22
N GLU A 404 -15.09 -13.62 4.53
CA GLU A 404 -15.06 -14.34 5.81
C GLU A 404 -14.55 -13.47 6.97
N SER A 405 -13.45 -12.74 6.76
CA SER A 405 -12.72 -12.04 7.83
C SER A 405 -12.93 -10.53 7.87
N GLY A 406 -13.37 -9.93 6.75
CA GLY A 406 -13.37 -8.48 6.54
C GLY A 406 -11.98 -7.84 6.53
N PHE A 407 -10.90 -8.61 6.43
CA PHE A 407 -9.53 -8.08 6.49
C PHE A 407 -9.11 -7.48 5.14
N MET A 408 -8.94 -6.15 5.08
CA MET A 408 -8.61 -5.40 3.86
C MET A 408 -7.30 -5.84 3.18
N GLY A 409 -6.41 -6.55 3.88
CA GLY A 409 -5.23 -7.13 3.24
C GLY A 409 -5.59 -8.04 2.06
N TYR A 410 -6.68 -8.79 2.17
CA TYR A 410 -7.18 -9.63 1.08
C TYR A 410 -7.77 -8.80 -0.07
N GLU A 411 -8.46 -7.70 0.24
CA GLU A 411 -8.95 -6.75 -0.77
C GLU A 411 -7.79 -6.08 -1.52
N TRP A 412 -6.77 -5.65 -0.80
CA TRP A 412 -5.56 -5.09 -1.39
C TRP A 412 -4.86 -6.06 -2.34
N VAL A 413 -4.74 -7.35 -1.98
CA VAL A 413 -4.14 -8.35 -2.86
C VAL A 413 -4.88 -8.40 -4.20
N ARG A 414 -6.22 -8.34 -4.18
CA ARG A 414 -7.05 -8.27 -5.40
C ARG A 414 -6.76 -7.02 -6.22
N ASP A 415 -6.76 -5.84 -5.58
CA ASP A 415 -6.45 -4.57 -6.23
C ASP A 415 -5.06 -4.58 -6.86
N GLN A 416 -4.09 -5.19 -6.19
CA GLN A 416 -2.74 -5.28 -6.72
C GLN A 416 -2.66 -6.22 -7.91
N LEU A 417 -3.33 -7.38 -7.89
CA LEU A 417 -3.41 -8.25 -9.05
C LEU A 417 -3.94 -7.49 -10.28
N ASP A 418 -4.97 -6.68 -10.09
CA ASP A 418 -5.52 -5.83 -11.16
C ASP A 418 -4.53 -4.74 -11.59
N LYS A 419 -3.87 -4.06 -10.64
CA LYS A 419 -2.84 -3.06 -10.94
C LYS A 419 -1.67 -3.64 -11.71
N LYS A 420 -1.22 -4.86 -11.40
CA LYS A 420 -0.11 -5.50 -12.14
C LYS A 420 -0.43 -5.67 -13.61
N VAL A 421 -1.67 -6.10 -13.92
CA VAL A 421 -2.16 -6.14 -15.31
C VAL A 421 -2.12 -4.75 -15.94
N VAL A 422 -2.60 -3.73 -15.22
CA VAL A 422 -2.61 -2.33 -15.71
C VAL A 422 -1.21 -1.76 -15.97
N THR A 423 -0.19 -2.21 -15.23
CA THR A 423 1.20 -1.74 -15.37
C THR A 423 2.05 -2.50 -16.39
N LEU A 424 1.53 -3.55 -17.03
CA LEU A 424 2.26 -4.29 -18.07
C LEU A 424 2.77 -3.41 -19.24
N PRO A 425 2.07 -2.34 -19.67
CA PRO A 425 2.62 -1.41 -20.66
C PRO A 425 3.94 -0.75 -20.24
N GLU A 426 4.20 -0.57 -18.94
CA GLU A 426 5.46 -0.01 -18.43
C GLU A 426 6.63 -0.98 -18.67
N LEU A 427 6.41 -2.29 -18.48
CA LEU A 427 7.37 -3.35 -18.80
C LEU A 427 7.72 -3.35 -20.29
N LEU A 428 6.71 -3.25 -21.14
CA LEU A 428 6.86 -3.25 -22.60
C LEU A 428 7.55 -1.98 -23.11
N ALA A 429 7.44 -0.87 -22.38
CA ALA A 429 8.06 0.42 -22.72
C ALA A 429 9.56 0.51 -22.38
N LEU A 430 10.10 -0.43 -21.60
CA LEU A 430 11.54 -0.49 -21.31
C LEU A 430 12.36 -0.59 -22.60
N ASP A 431 13.51 0.08 -22.66
CA ASP A 431 14.51 -0.20 -23.71
C ASP A 431 15.08 -1.63 -23.58
N ASP A 432 15.76 -2.10 -24.61
CA ASP A 432 16.25 -3.49 -24.66
C ASP A 432 17.28 -3.80 -23.58
N ASP A 433 18.04 -2.81 -23.11
CA ASP A 433 19.03 -3.01 -22.07
C ASP A 433 18.37 -3.19 -20.70
N ASN A 434 17.46 -2.30 -20.34
CA ASN A 434 16.70 -2.40 -19.09
C ASN A 434 15.78 -3.62 -19.07
N PHE A 435 15.18 -3.97 -20.22
CA PHE A 435 14.37 -5.17 -20.37
C PHE A 435 15.22 -6.44 -20.21
N ASP A 436 16.40 -6.53 -20.82
CA ASP A 436 17.34 -7.64 -20.61
C ASP A 436 17.74 -7.79 -19.14
N LEU A 437 18.13 -6.69 -18.49
CA LEU A 437 18.58 -6.72 -17.10
C LEU A 437 17.46 -7.12 -16.13
N LEU A 438 16.22 -6.64 -16.35
CA LEU A 438 15.04 -7.06 -15.59
C LEU A 438 14.78 -8.56 -15.74
N ASN A 439 14.80 -9.07 -16.97
CA ASN A 439 14.59 -10.49 -17.26
C ASN A 439 15.67 -11.37 -16.60
N ARG A 440 16.93 -10.94 -16.62
CA ARG A 440 18.04 -11.65 -15.98
C ARG A 440 17.86 -11.77 -14.47
N ILE A 441 17.49 -10.65 -13.83
CA ILE A 441 17.22 -10.65 -12.40
C ILE A 441 16.01 -11.52 -12.10
N GLY A 442 14.95 -11.48 -12.92
CA GLY A 442 13.78 -12.34 -12.74
C GLY A 442 14.10 -13.84 -12.83
N ILE A 443 14.95 -14.24 -13.78
CA ILE A 443 15.41 -15.63 -13.90
C ILE A 443 16.28 -16.03 -12.70
N ALA A 444 17.21 -15.16 -12.28
CA ALA A 444 18.12 -15.46 -11.18
C ALA A 444 17.40 -15.57 -9.82
N SER A 445 16.42 -14.69 -9.59
CA SER A 445 15.71 -14.56 -8.32
C SER A 445 14.44 -15.39 -8.21
N GLY A 446 13.87 -15.83 -9.33
CA GLY A 446 12.55 -16.46 -9.36
C GLY A 446 11.37 -15.47 -9.30
N TYR A 447 11.62 -14.16 -9.34
CA TYR A 447 10.61 -13.10 -9.24
C TYR A 447 10.55 -12.30 -10.54
N PRO A 448 9.59 -12.58 -11.45
CA PRO A 448 9.56 -11.95 -12.77
C PRO A 448 8.66 -10.71 -12.77
N GLY A 449 9.13 -9.65 -13.45
CA GLY A 449 8.50 -8.32 -13.45
C GLY A 449 7.04 -8.30 -13.90
N GLU A 450 6.58 -9.27 -14.69
CA GLU A 450 5.21 -9.38 -15.20
C GLU A 450 4.18 -9.67 -14.10
N SER A 451 4.61 -10.34 -13.02
CA SER A 451 3.73 -10.76 -11.92
C SER A 451 4.03 -10.06 -10.61
N THR A 452 5.28 -9.63 -10.42
CA THR A 452 5.71 -8.87 -9.25
C THR A 452 5.60 -7.36 -9.46
N GLY A 453 5.59 -6.89 -10.70
CA GLY A 453 5.94 -5.51 -11.00
C GLY A 453 7.39 -5.21 -10.61
N PHE A 454 7.87 -4.04 -11.00
CA PHE A 454 9.25 -3.63 -10.78
C PHE A 454 9.34 -2.12 -10.61
N GLN A 455 10.39 -1.69 -9.94
CA GLN A 455 10.76 -0.28 -9.83
C GLN A 455 12.25 -0.15 -10.14
N LEU A 456 12.58 0.61 -11.19
CA LEU A 456 13.96 0.90 -11.56
C LEU A 456 14.58 1.99 -10.66
N PHE A 457 13.76 2.72 -9.90
CA PHE A 457 14.19 3.76 -8.97
C PHE A 457 13.39 3.69 -7.67
N PRO A 458 14.02 3.71 -6.48
CA PRO A 458 13.32 3.53 -5.22
C PRO A 458 12.82 4.87 -4.67
N SER A 459 12.65 5.92 -5.49
CA SER A 459 12.41 7.30 -5.00
C SER A 459 11.14 7.47 -4.16
N GLN A 460 10.24 6.49 -4.15
CA GLN A 460 9.06 6.44 -3.27
C GLN A 460 9.39 5.95 -1.85
N PHE A 461 10.56 5.35 -1.65
CA PHE A 461 11.06 4.93 -0.37
C PHE A 461 12.37 5.66 -0.07
N ASP A 462 12.32 6.63 0.85
CA ASP A 462 13.44 7.47 1.26
C ASP A 462 14.51 6.66 2.04
N TYR A 463 15.25 5.77 1.37
CA TYR A 463 16.27 4.93 2.01
C TYR A 463 17.62 5.66 2.11
N GLY A 464 17.66 6.68 2.96
CA GLY A 464 18.82 7.53 3.23
C GLY A 464 20.00 6.89 3.99
N ALA A 465 20.07 5.57 4.16
CA ALA A 465 21.18 4.95 4.89
C ALA A 465 21.40 3.47 4.50
N GLY A 466 22.17 3.21 3.44
CA GLY A 466 22.76 1.87 3.29
C GLY A 466 23.23 1.44 1.90
N LEU A 467 22.81 2.06 0.81
CA LEU A 467 23.23 1.58 -0.51
C LEU A 467 24.78 1.55 -0.63
N PRO A 468 25.39 0.51 -1.23
CA PRO A 468 26.83 0.40 -1.37
C PRO A 468 27.42 1.69 -1.96
N GLN A 469 28.56 2.15 -1.42
CA GLN A 469 29.28 3.32 -1.94
C GLN A 469 29.92 3.02 -3.32
N SER A 470 29.12 2.80 -4.36
CA SER A 470 29.52 2.77 -5.79
C SER A 470 28.37 2.33 -6.70
N LEU A 471 27.16 2.91 -6.59
CA LEU A 471 26.03 2.57 -7.48
C LEU A 471 26.36 2.75 -8.97
N ASP A 472 27.38 3.55 -9.32
CA ASP A 472 27.86 3.70 -10.70
C ASP A 472 28.35 2.40 -11.36
N GLN A 473 28.60 1.35 -10.58
CA GLN A 473 29.05 0.03 -11.07
C GLN A 473 27.92 -0.99 -11.15
N TYR A 474 26.70 -0.64 -10.73
CA TYR A 474 25.59 -1.57 -10.58
C TYR A 474 24.35 -1.07 -11.30
N PHE A 475 23.67 -1.97 -12.00
CA PHE A 475 22.23 -1.84 -12.23
C PHE A 475 21.51 -2.30 -10.97
N TYR A 476 20.46 -1.60 -10.56
CA TYR A 476 19.65 -2.01 -9.42
C TYR A 476 18.17 -1.86 -9.74
N LEU A 477 17.35 -2.70 -9.13
CA LEU A 477 15.90 -2.62 -9.22
C LEU A 477 15.26 -3.21 -7.98
N VAL A 478 14.03 -2.81 -7.70
CA VAL A 478 13.20 -3.38 -6.63
C VAL A 478 12.07 -4.18 -7.25
N LEU A 479 11.89 -5.42 -6.79
CA LEU A 479 10.72 -6.25 -7.12
C LEU A 479 9.90 -6.45 -5.84
N THR A 480 8.58 -6.52 -5.98
CA THR A 480 7.79 -7.09 -4.90
C THR A 480 7.91 -8.61 -4.92
N GLN A 481 7.88 -9.29 -3.77
CA GLN A 481 8.00 -10.75 -3.71
C GLN A 481 6.63 -11.44 -3.72
N SER A 482 5.55 -10.67 -3.73
CA SER A 482 4.17 -11.12 -3.90
C SER A 482 3.37 -10.01 -4.59
N PRO A 483 2.34 -10.35 -5.40
CA PRO A 483 1.41 -9.37 -5.94
C PRO A 483 0.80 -8.47 -4.86
N GLY A 484 0.50 -9.02 -3.67
CA GLY A 484 -0.12 -8.27 -2.57
C GLY A 484 0.85 -7.49 -1.69
N ALA A 485 2.15 -7.42 -2.00
CA ALA A 485 3.11 -6.73 -1.14
C ALA A 485 2.75 -5.26 -0.95
N GLN A 486 2.64 -4.84 0.32
CA GLN A 486 2.22 -3.49 0.71
C GLN A 486 3.39 -2.57 1.05
N ASP A 487 4.57 -3.13 1.35
CA ASP A 487 5.66 -2.45 2.06
C ASP A 487 7.05 -3.01 1.76
N ILE A 488 8.06 -2.38 2.37
CA ILE A 488 9.50 -2.68 2.29
C ILE A 488 9.82 -4.15 2.63
N GLY A 489 9.08 -4.76 3.55
CA GLY A 489 9.28 -6.16 3.95
C GLY A 489 8.75 -7.18 2.94
N GLY A 490 7.92 -6.75 1.97
CA GLY A 490 7.46 -7.57 0.85
C GLY A 490 8.17 -7.25 -0.46
N SER A 491 9.26 -6.49 -0.40
CA SER A 491 10.01 -6.02 -1.56
C SER A 491 11.50 -6.28 -1.37
N GLN A 492 12.17 -6.71 -2.44
CA GLN A 492 13.60 -7.03 -2.42
C GLN A 492 14.32 -6.16 -3.44
N ALA A 493 15.44 -5.57 -3.03
CA ALA A 493 16.35 -4.91 -3.95
C ALA A 493 17.31 -5.93 -4.57
N TYR A 494 17.52 -5.83 -5.87
CA TYR A 494 18.47 -6.64 -6.62
C TYR A 494 19.52 -5.73 -7.25
N TYR A 495 20.76 -6.19 -7.26
CA TYR A 495 21.92 -5.47 -7.78
C TYR A 495 22.66 -6.37 -8.74
N LEU A 496 22.92 -5.88 -9.95
CA LEU A 496 23.72 -6.54 -10.96
C LEU A 496 24.95 -5.68 -11.22
N HIS A 497 26.14 -6.21 -10.95
CA HIS A 497 27.39 -5.51 -11.22
C HIS A 497 27.69 -5.50 -12.72
N LEU A 498 27.70 -4.31 -13.34
CA LEU A 498 27.75 -4.13 -14.80
C LEU A 498 29.02 -4.69 -15.45
N ALA A 499 30.15 -4.77 -14.72
CA ALA A 499 31.38 -5.28 -15.31
C ALA A 499 31.50 -6.82 -15.21
N SER A 500 30.93 -7.44 -14.17
CA SER A 500 31.07 -8.89 -13.92
C SER A 500 29.80 -9.69 -14.22
N GLY A 501 28.64 -9.04 -14.30
CA GLY A 501 27.33 -9.70 -14.33
C GLY A 501 26.95 -10.37 -13.00
N GLU A 502 27.72 -10.16 -11.93
CA GLU A 502 27.43 -10.71 -10.61
C GLU A 502 26.15 -10.11 -10.05
N MET A 503 25.22 -10.95 -9.61
CA MET A 503 23.94 -10.53 -9.04
C MET A 503 23.88 -10.81 -7.55
N THR A 504 23.41 -9.82 -6.79
CA THR A 504 23.18 -9.89 -5.35
C THR A 504 21.83 -9.27 -5.01
N SER A 505 21.31 -9.54 -3.82
CA SER A 505 20.08 -8.92 -3.33
C SER A 505 20.28 -8.28 -1.96
N ALA A 506 19.39 -7.37 -1.57
CA ALA A 506 19.34 -6.83 -0.22
C ALA A 506 17.88 -6.66 0.23
N ASN A 507 17.61 -7.06 1.47
CA ASN A 507 16.31 -6.85 2.09
C ASN A 507 16.19 -5.38 2.51
N LEU A 508 15.11 -4.72 2.12
CA LEU A 508 14.92 -3.29 2.36
C LEU A 508 14.65 -2.94 3.83
N GLY A 509 14.18 -3.90 4.64
CA GLY A 509 13.89 -3.73 6.07
C GLY A 509 15.11 -3.94 6.99
N SER A 510 16.24 -4.40 6.47
CA SER A 510 17.47 -4.61 7.25
C SER A 510 18.66 -3.91 6.57
N LEU A 511 19.39 -3.10 7.35
CA LEU A 511 20.57 -2.33 6.90
C LEU A 511 21.52 -3.18 6.00
N PRO A 512 22.25 -2.57 5.05
CA PRO A 512 22.49 -3.05 3.68
C PRO A 512 23.49 -4.21 3.60
N LYS A 513 23.05 -5.42 3.87
CA LYS A 513 23.86 -6.60 3.57
C LYS A 513 23.49 -7.10 2.18
N LEU A 514 24.42 -6.98 1.23
CA LEU A 514 24.30 -7.68 -0.05
C LEU A 514 24.44 -9.18 0.21
N GLU A 515 23.48 -9.95 -0.27
CA GLU A 515 23.41 -11.39 -0.13
C GLU A 515 23.42 -12.05 -1.50
N ALA A 516 23.90 -13.29 -1.56
CA ALA A 516 23.80 -14.09 -2.77
C ALA A 516 22.32 -14.37 -3.04
N ILE A 517 21.93 -14.32 -4.31
CA ILE A 517 20.58 -14.70 -4.71
C ILE A 517 20.43 -16.21 -4.58
N GLU A 518 19.40 -16.66 -3.86
CA GLU A 518 19.02 -18.06 -3.82
C GLU A 518 18.30 -18.42 -5.14
N VAL A 519 18.95 -19.26 -5.95
CA VAL A 519 18.42 -19.67 -7.25
C VAL A 519 17.35 -20.74 -7.06
N PRO A 520 16.14 -20.58 -7.63
CA PRO A 520 15.10 -21.60 -7.56
C PRO A 520 15.50 -22.94 -8.19
N ASP A 521 15.20 -24.05 -7.51
CA ASP A 521 15.38 -25.41 -8.04
C ASP A 521 14.12 -25.92 -8.76
N TYR A 522 13.96 -25.52 -10.02
CA TYR A 522 12.81 -25.95 -10.82
C TYR A 522 12.79 -27.46 -11.10
N GLN A 523 13.95 -28.11 -11.15
CA GLN A 523 14.02 -29.55 -11.36
C GLN A 523 13.52 -30.31 -10.13
N ALA A 524 13.95 -29.91 -8.93
CA ALA A 524 13.45 -30.49 -7.69
C ALA A 524 11.95 -30.23 -7.52
N ARG A 525 11.50 -29.01 -7.87
CA ARG A 525 10.10 -28.61 -7.72
C ARG A 525 9.15 -29.36 -8.64
N TYR A 526 9.48 -29.46 -9.93
CA TYR A 526 8.58 -30.00 -10.95
C TYR A 526 8.92 -31.42 -11.40
N GLY A 527 10.06 -31.97 -10.97
CA GLY A 527 10.53 -33.29 -11.39
C GLY A 527 10.92 -33.37 -12.87
N ILE A 528 11.09 -32.23 -13.53
CA ILE A 528 11.43 -32.09 -14.95
C ILE A 528 12.78 -31.40 -15.06
N GLU A 529 13.67 -31.91 -15.92
CA GLU A 529 14.93 -31.22 -16.22
C GLU A 529 14.64 -29.90 -16.95
N VAL A 530 15.18 -28.80 -16.42
CA VAL A 530 14.98 -27.45 -16.97
C VAL A 530 16.32 -26.92 -17.46
N THR A 531 16.39 -26.57 -18.76
CA THR A 531 17.54 -25.91 -19.35
C THR A 531 17.28 -24.41 -19.46
N ASN A 532 18.22 -23.58 -18.99
CA ASN A 532 18.16 -22.14 -19.22
C ASN A 532 18.81 -21.80 -20.57
N TYR A 533 17.99 -21.48 -21.57
CA TYR A 533 18.44 -21.01 -22.88
C TYR A 533 18.69 -19.50 -22.93
N TYR A 534 18.45 -18.78 -21.84
CA TYR A 534 18.68 -17.34 -21.81
C TYR A 534 20.18 -17.02 -21.99
N PRO A 535 20.55 -16.10 -22.91
CA PRO A 535 21.94 -15.78 -23.22
C PRO A 535 22.74 -15.33 -21.99
N ALA A 536 24.00 -15.73 -21.91
CA ALA A 536 24.93 -15.25 -20.90
C ALA A 536 25.09 -13.72 -20.95
N TYR A 537 25.32 -13.13 -19.78
CA TYR A 537 25.59 -11.71 -19.69
C TYR A 537 26.87 -11.40 -20.46
N SER A 538 26.76 -10.51 -21.46
CA SER A 538 27.92 -9.93 -22.10
C SER A 538 28.10 -8.54 -21.52
N ALA A 539 29.22 -8.34 -20.79
CA ALA A 539 29.61 -7.00 -20.38
C ALA A 539 29.84 -6.19 -21.66
N LYS A 540 28.91 -5.30 -21.99
CA LYS A 540 29.12 -4.36 -23.09
C LYS A 540 30.33 -3.50 -22.72
N GLU A 541 31.30 -3.35 -23.63
CA GLU A 541 32.40 -2.38 -23.46
C GLU A 541 31.76 -1.01 -23.24
N THR A 542 31.68 -0.61 -21.99
CA THR A 542 30.75 0.43 -21.61
C THR A 542 31.44 1.76 -21.85
N ASN A 543 31.13 2.38 -22.99
CA ASN A 543 30.86 3.80 -22.96
C ASN A 543 29.64 3.94 -22.03
N ASN A 544 29.90 4.05 -20.73
CA ASN A 544 28.89 4.10 -19.66
C ASN A 544 27.81 5.15 -19.94
N GLN A 545 28.03 6.07 -20.87
CA GLN A 545 27.03 7.00 -21.41
C GLN A 545 25.83 6.37 -22.11
N GLY A 546 25.88 5.16 -22.71
CA GLY A 546 24.72 4.61 -23.47
C GLY A 546 23.65 3.95 -22.60
N LEU A 547 24.08 3.10 -21.66
CA LEU A 547 23.22 2.56 -20.58
C LEU A 547 22.81 3.67 -19.60
N ARG A 548 23.66 4.71 -19.48
CA ARG A 548 23.27 5.97 -18.87
C ARG A 548 22.46 6.85 -19.81
N GLU A 549 22.38 6.74 -21.14
CA GLU A 549 21.63 7.73 -21.95
C GLU A 549 20.11 7.49 -21.84
N GLY A 550 19.72 6.27 -21.44
CA GLY A 550 18.38 5.98 -20.90
C GLY A 550 18.17 6.38 -19.43
N LEU A 551 19.24 6.54 -18.63
CA LEU A 551 19.22 6.82 -17.17
C LEU A 551 19.88 8.17 -16.75
N THR A 552 20.32 8.92 -17.73
CA THR A 552 20.95 10.24 -17.82
C THR A 552 20.59 10.72 -19.22
N GLN A 553 19.31 11.01 -19.42
CA GLN A 553 19.09 12.32 -20.01
C GLN A 553 19.92 13.28 -19.15
N THR A 554 20.84 14.03 -19.77
CA THR A 554 20.89 15.43 -19.37
C THR A 554 19.44 15.86 -19.40
N ALA A 555 18.79 15.95 -18.22
CA ALA A 555 17.42 16.44 -18.16
C ALA A 555 17.44 17.69 -19.03
N PRO A 556 16.60 17.77 -20.07
CA PRO A 556 16.63 18.89 -20.96
C PRO A 556 16.70 20.17 -20.13
N ALA A 557 17.43 21.17 -20.61
CA ALA A 557 17.35 22.51 -20.02
C ALA A 557 15.87 22.79 -19.80
N TRP A 558 15.48 23.15 -18.58
CA TRP A 558 14.06 23.29 -18.23
C TRP A 558 13.44 24.16 -19.33
N THR A 559 12.39 23.67 -20.00
CA THR A 559 11.76 24.42 -21.11
C THR A 559 10.45 25.07 -20.71
N GLY A 560 9.95 24.77 -19.51
CA GLY A 560 8.68 25.27 -18.98
C GLY A 560 8.75 26.67 -18.38
N GLN A 561 9.74 27.52 -18.70
CA GLN A 561 9.80 28.88 -18.12
C GLN A 561 8.58 29.73 -18.49
N GLU A 562 8.08 29.61 -19.72
CA GLU A 562 6.94 30.38 -20.20
C GLU A 562 5.64 29.90 -19.54
N ASP A 563 5.42 28.59 -19.51
CA ASP A 563 4.24 27.99 -18.89
C ASP A 563 4.22 28.18 -17.37
N LEU A 564 5.39 28.08 -16.71
CA LEU A 564 5.51 28.41 -15.29
C LEU A 564 5.32 29.91 -15.03
N ALA A 565 5.74 30.80 -15.92
CA ALA A 565 5.47 32.23 -15.80
C ALA A 565 3.97 32.55 -15.95
N ASN A 566 3.29 31.87 -16.86
CA ASN A 566 1.85 31.97 -17.04
C ASN A 566 1.09 31.46 -15.82
N LEU A 567 1.51 30.30 -15.28
CA LEU A 567 0.99 29.76 -14.02
C LEU A 567 1.17 30.76 -12.88
N MET A 568 2.38 31.30 -12.69
CA MET A 568 2.66 32.24 -11.60
C MET A 568 1.88 33.55 -11.74
N ALA A 569 1.63 34.01 -12.96
CA ALA A 569 0.82 35.19 -13.22
C ALA A 569 -0.67 34.94 -12.92
N SER A 570 -1.23 33.80 -13.35
CA SER A 570 -2.64 33.46 -13.12
C SER A 570 -2.89 33.13 -11.65
N TRP A 571 -2.07 32.26 -11.07
CA TRP A 571 -2.14 31.87 -9.66
C TRP A 571 -1.92 33.08 -8.74
N GLY A 572 -0.94 33.94 -9.05
CA GLY A 572 -0.72 35.18 -8.32
C GLY A 572 -1.96 36.08 -8.31
N GLN A 573 -2.65 36.24 -9.45
CA GLN A 573 -3.90 37.01 -9.50
C GLN A 573 -4.99 36.42 -8.61
N THR A 574 -5.15 35.09 -8.60
CA THR A 574 -6.08 34.40 -7.68
C THR A 574 -5.76 34.70 -6.21
N MET A 575 -4.47 34.74 -5.87
CA MET A 575 -3.99 35.06 -4.52
C MET A 575 -3.96 36.56 -4.20
N GLY A 576 -4.32 37.44 -5.15
CA GLY A 576 -4.20 38.89 -4.99
C GLY A 576 -2.74 39.37 -4.85
N GLN A 577 -1.79 38.64 -5.42
CA GLN A 577 -0.35 38.80 -5.29
C GLN A 577 0.33 38.92 -6.66
N ALA A 578 1.30 39.83 -6.79
CA ALA A 578 2.06 40.02 -8.03
C ALA A 578 3.48 39.46 -7.92
N TYR A 579 3.73 38.31 -8.56
CA TYR A 579 5.02 37.64 -8.57
C TYR A 579 5.93 38.10 -9.71
N GLN A 580 7.21 38.27 -9.41
CA GLN A 580 8.26 38.52 -10.39
C GLN A 580 9.25 37.33 -10.42
N ALA A 581 9.65 36.90 -11.62
CA ALA A 581 10.73 35.92 -11.81
C ALA A 581 12.12 36.55 -11.57
N TYR A 582 13.01 35.79 -10.96
CA TYR A 582 14.39 36.18 -10.67
C TYR A 582 15.37 35.12 -11.17
N THR A 583 16.53 35.57 -11.65
CA THR A 583 17.62 34.74 -12.19
C THR A 583 18.94 35.12 -11.51
N PRO A 584 20.03 34.33 -11.65
CA PRO A 584 21.32 34.69 -11.05
C PRO A 584 21.87 36.05 -11.49
N ASP A 585 21.57 36.49 -12.72
CA ASP A 585 21.98 37.82 -13.23
C ASP A 585 21.07 38.96 -12.73
N LYS A 586 19.90 38.61 -12.18
CA LYS A 586 18.89 39.53 -11.68
C LYS A 586 18.23 38.94 -10.44
N SER A 587 19.00 38.80 -9.37
CA SER A 587 18.55 38.22 -8.10
C SER A 587 17.57 39.15 -7.37
N ALA A 588 16.65 38.57 -6.60
CA ALA A 588 15.85 39.27 -5.61
C ALA A 588 16.69 39.59 -4.37
N SER A 589 16.43 40.73 -3.74
CA SER A 589 16.88 41.01 -2.37
C SER A 589 15.74 40.72 -1.41
N PHE A 590 15.51 39.44 -1.11
CA PHE A 590 14.43 39.00 -0.23
C PHE A 590 14.84 39.18 1.24
N TYR A 591 14.30 40.22 1.89
CA TYR A 591 14.66 40.62 3.26
C TYR A 591 16.18 40.71 3.51
N GLY A 592 16.95 41.12 2.49
CA GLY A 592 18.40 41.28 2.55
C GLY A 592 19.21 40.07 2.06
N ALA A 593 18.59 38.92 1.82
CA ALA A 593 19.22 37.77 1.16
C ALA A 593 19.12 37.90 -0.37
N SER A 594 20.22 37.65 -1.09
CA SER A 594 20.27 37.76 -2.55
C SER A 594 20.12 36.39 -3.22
N LEU A 595 18.95 36.12 -3.80
CA LEU A 595 18.60 34.85 -4.45
C LEU A 595 17.80 35.03 -5.75
N PRO A 596 17.94 34.13 -6.74
CA PRO A 596 18.91 33.03 -6.77
C PRO A 596 20.32 33.51 -7.08
N GLN A 597 21.32 32.69 -6.73
CA GLN A 597 22.67 32.72 -7.29
C GLN A 597 22.87 31.45 -8.12
N VAL A 598 24.00 31.33 -8.85
CA VAL A 598 24.31 30.10 -9.62
C VAL A 598 24.34 28.87 -8.71
N SER A 599 24.92 29.00 -7.52
CA SER A 599 24.82 28.05 -6.41
C SER A 599 24.59 28.84 -5.12
N PHE A 600 23.70 28.38 -4.24
CA PHE A 600 23.42 29.01 -2.95
C PHE A 600 22.97 27.98 -1.91
N LYS A 601 23.11 28.32 -0.62
CA LYS A 601 22.69 27.46 0.48
C LYS A 601 21.41 27.96 1.15
N PHE A 602 20.59 27.05 1.65
CA PHE A 602 19.38 27.36 2.40
C PHE A 602 19.03 26.23 3.38
N HIS A 603 18.18 26.51 4.36
CA HIS A 603 17.64 25.48 5.26
C HIS A 603 16.37 24.87 4.68
N LEU A 604 16.28 23.54 4.71
CA LEU A 604 15.08 22.77 4.44
C LEU A 604 15.01 21.62 5.46
N TYR A 605 13.91 21.52 6.21
CA TYR A 605 13.72 20.48 7.24
C TYR A 605 14.92 20.30 8.20
N HIS A 606 15.47 21.42 8.68
CA HIS A 606 16.63 21.48 9.59
C HIS A 606 17.97 21.03 8.99
N GLN A 607 18.04 20.86 7.66
CA GLN A 607 19.27 20.56 6.93
C GLN A 607 19.68 21.71 6.02
N VAL A 608 20.99 21.85 5.78
CA VAL A 608 21.54 22.82 4.82
C VAL A 608 21.63 22.17 3.45
N ILE A 609 20.84 22.68 2.51
CA ILE A 609 20.78 22.27 1.12
C ILE A 609 21.51 23.28 0.24
N GLU A 610 22.21 22.81 -0.79
CA GLU A 610 22.81 23.62 -1.85
C GLU A 610 21.89 23.62 -3.09
N GLY A 611 21.22 24.74 -3.34
CA GLY A 611 20.45 24.96 -4.57
C GLY A 611 21.36 25.34 -5.73
N LEU A 612 21.24 24.62 -6.85
CA LEU A 612 21.96 24.85 -8.09
C LEU A 612 20.98 25.36 -9.15
N TYR A 613 21.15 26.60 -9.62
CA TYR A 613 20.21 27.20 -10.58
C TYR A 613 20.37 26.56 -11.96
N ASP A 614 19.30 25.92 -12.45
CA ASP A 614 19.22 25.21 -13.73
C ASP A 614 20.36 24.22 -13.98
N GLN A 615 20.89 23.64 -12.91
CA GLN A 615 21.96 22.64 -12.94
C GLN A 615 21.53 21.41 -12.15
N MET A 616 21.82 20.23 -12.69
CA MET A 616 21.46 18.98 -12.03
C MET A 616 22.31 18.78 -10.75
N PRO A 617 21.68 18.38 -9.63
CA PRO A 617 22.40 18.03 -8.43
C PRO A 617 23.28 16.80 -8.67
N SER A 618 24.50 16.85 -8.14
CA SER A 618 25.48 15.74 -8.19
C SER A 618 25.63 15.04 -6.83
N LYS A 619 24.95 15.56 -5.80
CA LYS A 619 25.02 15.14 -4.40
C LYS A 619 23.65 15.24 -3.75
N ASP A 620 23.44 14.47 -2.69
CA ASP A 620 22.14 14.35 -2.01
C ASP A 620 21.71 15.62 -1.27
N ASN A 621 22.67 16.44 -0.87
CA ASN A 621 22.41 17.75 -0.28
C ASN A 621 22.35 18.87 -1.33
N GLN A 622 22.13 18.54 -2.60
CA GLN A 622 21.96 19.50 -3.69
C GLN A 622 20.56 19.38 -4.31
N MET A 623 20.01 20.50 -4.79
CA MET A 623 18.74 20.52 -5.52
C MET A 623 18.86 21.38 -6.78
N ARG A 624 18.28 20.95 -7.90
CA ARG A 624 18.15 21.81 -9.08
C ARG A 624 17.05 22.82 -8.81
N VAL A 625 17.34 24.10 -9.00
CA VAL A 625 16.37 25.19 -8.92
C VAL A 625 16.02 25.59 -10.35
N VAL A 626 14.81 25.25 -10.81
CA VAL A 626 14.37 25.50 -12.20
C VAL A 626 13.77 26.90 -12.38
N ALA A 627 13.21 27.49 -11.31
CA ALA A 627 12.79 28.88 -11.30
C ALA A 627 12.70 29.46 -9.89
N VAL A 628 12.77 30.79 -9.80
CA VAL A 628 12.58 31.54 -8.55
C VAL A 628 11.62 32.70 -8.77
N TYR A 629 10.60 32.80 -7.93
CA TYR A 629 9.60 33.86 -7.98
C TYR A 629 9.45 34.53 -6.62
N SER A 630 9.24 35.85 -6.60
CA SER A 630 8.92 36.56 -5.36
C SER A 630 8.00 37.75 -5.60
N ASP A 631 7.12 37.97 -4.64
CA ASP A 631 6.24 39.14 -4.54
C ASP A 631 6.88 40.28 -3.72
N ILE A 632 8.18 40.21 -3.37
CA ILE A 632 8.86 41.21 -2.52
C ILE A 632 8.77 42.66 -3.03
N LYS A 633 8.49 42.84 -4.33
CA LYS A 633 8.26 44.15 -4.97
C LYS A 633 6.79 44.46 -5.24
N ASP A 634 5.89 43.58 -4.85
CA ASP A 634 4.46 43.78 -5.00
C ASP A 634 3.99 44.96 -4.14
N THR A 635 3.41 45.95 -4.81
CA THR A 635 2.80 47.14 -4.23
C THR A 635 1.28 47.09 -4.25
N VAL A 636 0.70 46.04 -4.84
CA VAL A 636 -0.75 45.83 -5.00
C VAL A 636 -1.31 45.08 -3.80
N ASN A 637 -0.61 44.03 -3.31
CA ASN A 637 -1.02 43.30 -2.11
C ASN A 637 -0.86 44.17 -0.84
N PRO A 638 -1.95 44.45 -0.10
CA PRO A 638 -1.92 45.25 1.12
C PRO A 638 -1.36 44.51 2.34
N ASN A 639 -1.25 43.17 2.30
CA ASN A 639 -0.56 42.41 3.35
C ASN A 639 0.93 42.83 3.37
N ALA A 640 1.58 42.79 4.54
CA ALA A 640 3.00 43.07 4.68
C ALA A 640 3.87 41.81 4.50
N GLU A 641 3.29 40.61 4.62
CA GLU A 641 3.99 39.35 4.38
C GLU A 641 4.37 39.22 2.90
N ARG A 642 5.56 38.68 2.65
CA ARG A 642 6.13 38.48 1.32
C ARG A 642 6.69 37.07 1.24
N HIS A 643 6.70 36.55 0.03
CA HIS A 643 6.96 35.17 -0.29
C HIS A 643 8.09 35.08 -1.32
N LEU A 644 8.96 34.10 -1.13
CA LEU A 644 9.97 33.69 -2.10
C LEU A 644 9.76 32.22 -2.38
N TYR A 645 9.45 31.89 -3.62
CA TYR A 645 9.25 30.53 -4.09
C TYR A 645 10.48 30.03 -4.84
N LEU A 646 10.92 28.82 -4.49
CA LEU A 646 11.85 28.04 -5.31
C LEU A 646 11.07 26.89 -5.94
N PHE A 647 11.07 26.85 -7.26
CA PHE A 647 10.61 25.70 -8.03
C PHE A 647 11.82 24.81 -8.25
N VAL A 648 11.78 23.63 -7.69
CA VAL A 648 12.94 22.75 -7.61
C VAL A 648 12.62 21.38 -8.15
N SER A 649 13.65 20.77 -8.73
CA SER A 649 13.69 19.36 -9.06
C SER A 649 14.83 18.77 -8.24
N ASP A 650 14.56 17.72 -7.47
CA ASP A 650 15.63 17.00 -6.79
C ASP A 650 16.36 16.05 -7.74
N LYS A 651 17.37 15.33 -7.20
CA LYS A 651 18.19 14.39 -7.99
C LYS A 651 17.40 13.24 -8.63
N ASN A 652 16.15 13.02 -8.21
CA ASN A 652 15.28 11.94 -8.66
C ASN A 652 14.10 12.46 -9.52
N ASN A 653 14.20 13.67 -10.08
CA ASN A 653 13.10 14.39 -10.75
C ASN A 653 11.88 14.64 -9.85
N GLY A 654 12.04 14.58 -8.52
CA GLY A 654 11.01 14.99 -7.57
C GLY A 654 10.79 16.50 -7.67
N ILE A 655 9.62 16.89 -8.16
CA ILE A 655 9.24 18.29 -8.39
C ILE A 655 8.61 18.85 -7.11
N ARG A 656 9.20 19.92 -6.57
CA ARG A 656 8.70 20.59 -5.35
C ARG A 656 8.63 22.10 -5.53
N ALA A 657 7.67 22.71 -4.86
CA ALA A 657 7.58 24.16 -4.73
C ALA A 657 7.87 24.53 -3.27
N LEU A 658 9.03 25.11 -3.03
CA LEU A 658 9.47 25.52 -1.69
C LEU A 658 9.13 26.99 -1.47
N ILE A 659 8.77 27.36 -0.24
CA ILE A 659 8.42 28.72 0.15
C ILE A 659 9.23 29.19 1.35
N ALA A 660 9.70 30.45 1.28
CA ALA A 660 10.19 31.21 2.42
C ALA A 660 9.34 32.46 2.61
N THR A 661 8.92 32.71 3.86
CA THR A 661 8.15 33.91 4.25
C THR A 661 8.88 34.82 5.24
N GLN A 662 10.04 34.38 5.72
CA GLN A 662 10.88 35.09 6.68
C GLN A 662 12.25 35.41 6.08
N GLY A 663 12.91 36.43 6.64
CA GLY A 663 14.29 36.76 6.30
C GLY A 663 15.29 35.70 6.77
N PRO A 664 16.58 35.86 6.41
CA PRO A 664 17.61 34.91 6.81
C PRO A 664 17.79 34.85 8.33
N GLY A 665 18.12 33.66 8.85
CA GLY A 665 18.45 33.44 10.26
C GLY A 665 19.80 34.03 10.68
N GLU A 666 20.25 33.73 11.89
CA GLU A 666 21.54 34.23 12.43
C GLU A 666 22.76 33.78 11.61
N ASP A 667 22.66 32.65 10.91
CA ASP A 667 23.69 32.12 10.02
C ASP A 667 23.65 32.70 8.59
N GLY A 668 22.72 33.62 8.33
CA GLY A 668 22.55 34.27 7.04
C GLY A 668 21.83 33.43 5.98
N LEU A 669 21.29 32.26 6.34
CA LEU A 669 20.57 31.39 5.42
C LEU A 669 19.05 31.59 5.54
N LEU A 670 18.36 31.55 4.39
CA LEU A 670 16.91 31.51 4.35
C LEU A 670 16.40 30.11 4.68
N THR A 671 15.31 30.03 5.42
CA THR A 671 14.63 28.77 5.74
C THR A 671 13.43 28.60 4.83
N PHE A 672 13.44 27.51 4.08
CA PHE A 672 12.36 27.09 3.20
C PHE A 672 11.64 25.89 3.80
N LYS A 673 10.37 25.75 3.43
CA LYS A 673 9.53 24.58 3.65
C LYS A 673 8.78 24.27 2.36
N ASP A 674 8.21 23.07 2.22
CA ASP A 674 7.28 22.82 1.13
C ASP A 674 6.06 23.74 1.25
N THR A 675 5.59 24.25 0.11
CA THR A 675 4.36 25.02 0.06
C THR A 675 3.19 24.10 0.42
N ALA A 676 2.22 24.61 1.19
CA ALA A 676 0.96 23.90 1.42
C ALA A 676 -0.07 24.18 0.29
N ASN A 677 0.25 25.06 -0.66
CA ASN A 677 -0.68 25.48 -1.71
C ASN A 677 -0.78 24.41 -2.81
N LYS A 678 -1.82 23.57 -2.73
CA LYS A 678 -2.06 22.44 -3.63
C LYS A 678 -2.25 22.87 -5.08
N ASP A 679 -2.88 24.02 -5.34
CA ASP A 679 -3.10 24.51 -6.71
C ASP A 679 -1.78 24.87 -7.40
N LEU A 680 -0.87 25.52 -6.68
CA LEU A 680 0.45 25.83 -7.19
C LEU A 680 1.29 24.57 -7.42
N ILE A 681 1.19 23.58 -6.53
CA ILE A 681 1.86 22.28 -6.68
C ILE A 681 1.33 21.55 -7.92
N SER A 682 0.01 21.38 -8.03
CA SER A 682 -0.63 20.69 -9.15
C SER A 682 -0.34 21.37 -10.47
N GLY A 683 -0.43 22.70 -10.53
CA GLY A 683 -0.08 23.46 -11.72
C GLY A 683 1.40 23.31 -12.09
N PHE A 684 2.30 23.30 -11.10
CA PHE A 684 3.73 23.10 -11.38
C PHE A 684 4.03 21.68 -11.87
N ILE A 685 3.36 20.66 -11.32
CA ILE A 685 3.45 19.27 -11.81
C ILE A 685 2.95 19.18 -13.25
N GLU A 686 1.84 19.85 -13.60
CA GLU A 686 1.33 19.88 -14.97
C GLU A 686 2.33 20.54 -15.94
N VAL A 687 2.91 21.68 -15.56
CA VAL A 687 3.99 22.32 -16.33
C VAL A 687 5.18 21.37 -16.46
N ALA A 688 5.58 20.68 -15.40
CA ALA A 688 6.71 19.76 -15.43
C ALA A 688 6.44 18.47 -16.23
N ASN A 689 5.20 18.02 -16.34
CA ASN A 689 4.84 16.86 -17.16
C ASN A 689 4.83 17.17 -18.67
N ASN A 690 4.71 18.45 -19.03
CA ASN A 690 4.65 18.93 -20.41
C ASN A 690 6.02 19.39 -20.96
N HIS A 691 7.08 19.38 -20.14
CA HIS A 691 8.38 20.00 -20.43
C HIS A 691 9.56 19.20 -19.89
#